data_AF-A0A067D325-F1
#
_entry.id   AF-A0A067D325-F1
#
_cell.length_a   1.000
_cell.length_b   1.000
_cell.length_c   1.000
_cell.angle_alpha   90.00
_cell.angle_beta   90.00
_cell.angle_gamma   90.00
#
_symmetry.space_group_name_H-M   'P 1'
#
loop_
_entity.id
_entity.type
_entity.pdbx_description
1 polymer ?
#
loop_
_entity_poly.entity_id
_entity_poly.type
_entity_poly.pdbx_seq_one_letter_code
_entity_poly.pdbx_strand_id
1 'polypeptide(L)'
;MAASVGPTRHDIDLDIPLTWRKVLLTICSYLLFFTDIPRSGLGFATLPDGYVSATETIYTDFGPYHYPIIAMERLPNGSIVASSSTAKVWSYKFDTCSVGLRTVVTSRNITSWNPCYLYATECPATTVNPRTLFHMLNDVVLSIAQAPTAAWRINYLFADSINDFFSFGPFKERDWRSVMTHYVPSPRTRICDPSSPSRPCFCGQSWTNFGALGVKGIGWIVDDIQSKMRTQEGRIDARTQRVDMAIVESFDDFRAWGGGVAKAYASPFDVVTLLRVQNCSNVMTRANCSTVYLADYRYEGGVGRTNTMYWYGIAHGLRLAGQIYNIIRACTLLFGCYYARCAEVKYLHASLRQRLLAALCTCLRIPAQVVIYGSWLPVLLFATAHLIDSPFLYFTIYMDLGTLNGSTRFVPSQIYSFWVLLTCHMRNVWVLSLATKGILLAVDRHRGQTILGFRGYLLPCVSFLSVLFETRLIALRNTHIVGIMPSHPSRTTFFLRELHTIPSNFKFWGVYSDLKNLFISWCAVYLVVGGLLGQPLSFQTTVPYSVLRFGSRSMFSTSWHAVARYGSLYHSRVQSHGRVSAARQSQNALLHITWMTDPLQYLLLLWTQPVVFVYRVAPSNHIIYHALPRRELHRLHDDVEHLDCVGQELLMKLPWQERIYCQ
;
A
#
# COMPACT_ATOMS: atom_id res chain seq x y z
N MET A 1 8.67 20.24 -63.86
CA MET A 1 7.43 19.44 -63.78
C MET A 1 6.90 19.52 -62.36
N ALA A 2 5.96 20.44 -62.13
CA ALA A 2 5.27 20.61 -60.85
C ALA A 2 4.16 19.55 -60.78
N ALA A 3 4.32 18.55 -59.92
CA ALA A 3 3.24 17.63 -59.60
C ALA A 3 2.18 18.40 -58.80
N SER A 4 0.98 18.54 -59.35
CA SER A 4 -0.22 18.99 -58.66
C SER A 4 -0.58 17.99 -57.56
N VAL A 5 -0.03 18.17 -56.36
CA VAL A 5 -0.42 17.40 -55.18
C VAL A 5 -1.69 18.03 -54.62
N GLY A 6 -2.84 17.49 -55.02
CA GLY A 6 -4.12 17.76 -54.35
C GLY A 6 -4.07 17.32 -52.88
N PRO A 7 -5.05 17.71 -52.05
CA PRO A 7 -5.06 17.38 -50.63
C PRO A 7 -4.92 15.87 -50.43
N THR A 8 -3.89 15.44 -49.71
CA THR A 8 -3.70 14.03 -49.34
C THR A 8 -4.93 13.58 -48.56
N ARG A 9 -5.71 12.66 -49.16
CA ARG A 9 -6.92 12.10 -48.56
C ARG A 9 -6.52 11.33 -47.30
N HIS A 10 -6.84 11.86 -46.12
CA HIS A 10 -6.63 11.19 -44.84
C HIS A 10 -7.78 10.21 -44.56
N ASP A 11 -7.47 9.05 -44.00
CA ASP A 11 -8.43 8.06 -43.53
C ASP A 11 -7.90 7.46 -42.22
N ILE A 12 -8.58 7.73 -41.11
CA ILE A 12 -8.21 7.25 -39.77
C ILE A 12 -7.98 5.73 -39.77
N ASP A 13 -8.71 4.96 -40.58
CA ASP A 13 -8.55 3.51 -40.62
C ASP A 13 -7.22 3.06 -41.22
N LEU A 14 -6.77 3.74 -42.27
CA LEU A 14 -5.53 3.44 -43.00
C LEU A 14 -4.32 4.05 -42.27
N ASP A 15 -4.49 5.27 -41.76
CA ASP A 15 -3.45 6.08 -41.15
C ASP A 15 -3.04 5.57 -39.76
N ILE A 16 -4.00 5.06 -38.99
CA ILE A 16 -3.78 4.60 -37.60
C ILE A 16 -4.27 3.15 -37.47
N PRO A 17 -3.43 2.16 -37.79
CA PRO A 17 -3.83 0.77 -37.74
C PRO A 17 -4.16 0.34 -36.31
N LEU A 18 -5.28 -0.38 -36.19
CA LEU A 18 -5.74 -1.00 -34.96
C LEU A 18 -5.07 -2.37 -34.79
N THR A 19 -3.97 -2.40 -34.04
CA THR A 19 -3.27 -3.65 -33.73
C THR A 19 -3.96 -4.39 -32.58
N TRP A 20 -3.91 -5.72 -32.58
CA TRP A 20 -4.48 -6.54 -31.48
C TRP A 20 -3.95 -6.14 -30.09
N ARG A 21 -2.67 -5.73 -29.99
CA ARG A 21 -2.05 -5.29 -28.73
C ARG A 21 -2.73 -4.05 -28.15
N LYS A 22 -3.05 -3.07 -29.01
CA LYS A 22 -3.81 -1.86 -28.62
C LYS A 22 -5.19 -2.25 -28.12
N VAL A 23 -5.89 -3.12 -28.85
CA VAL A 23 -7.22 -3.60 -28.46
C VAL A 23 -7.18 -4.26 -27.09
N LEU A 24 -6.26 -5.23 -26.88
CA LEU A 24 -6.13 -5.91 -25.59
C LEU A 24 -5.83 -4.94 -24.45
N LEU A 25 -4.83 -4.06 -24.62
CA LEU A 25 -4.45 -3.10 -23.58
C LEU A 25 -5.59 -2.13 -23.24
N THR A 26 -6.30 -1.63 -24.24
CA THR A 26 -7.44 -0.72 -24.06
C THR A 26 -8.58 -1.43 -23.34
N ILE A 27 -8.95 -2.66 -23.76
CA ILE A 27 -9.99 -3.45 -23.10
C ILE A 27 -9.60 -3.77 -21.66
N CYS A 28 -8.39 -4.27 -21.41
CA CYS A 28 -7.93 -4.57 -20.05
C CYS A 28 -7.93 -3.31 -19.16
N SER A 29 -7.52 -2.15 -19.69
CA SER A 29 -7.51 -0.90 -18.93
C SER A 29 -8.91 -0.46 -18.54
N TYR A 30 -9.87 -0.52 -19.47
CA TYR A 30 -11.27 -0.19 -19.17
C TYR A 30 -11.91 -1.22 -18.24
N LEU A 31 -11.63 -2.52 -18.41
CA LEU A 31 -12.12 -3.55 -17.49
C LEU A 31 -11.63 -3.31 -16.07
N LEU A 32 -10.32 -3.09 -15.87
CA LEU A 32 -9.76 -2.79 -14.55
C LEU A 32 -10.36 -1.52 -13.94
N PHE A 33 -10.59 -0.49 -14.77
CA PHE A 33 -11.14 0.78 -14.32
C PHE A 33 -12.64 0.69 -13.96
N PHE A 34 -13.47 0.10 -14.83
CA PHE A 34 -14.91 -0.02 -14.58
C PHE A 34 -15.22 -1.00 -13.45
N THR A 35 -14.36 -2.01 -13.25
CA THR A 35 -14.50 -2.96 -12.14
C THR A 35 -13.83 -2.50 -10.85
N ASP A 36 -13.18 -1.33 -10.79
CA ASP A 36 -12.49 -0.86 -9.57
C ASP A 36 -13.43 -0.87 -8.36
N ILE A 37 -14.56 -0.15 -8.45
CA ILE A 37 -15.52 -0.05 -7.35
C ILE A 37 -16.25 -1.38 -7.08
N PRO A 38 -16.82 -2.08 -8.08
CA PRO A 38 -17.47 -3.37 -7.84
C PRO A 38 -16.56 -4.42 -7.20
N ARG A 39 -15.26 -4.42 -7.54
CA ARG A 39 -14.28 -5.41 -7.05
C ARG A 39 -13.73 -5.05 -5.68
N SER A 40 -13.45 -3.77 -5.44
CA SER A 40 -12.64 -3.32 -4.30
C SER A 40 -13.39 -2.45 -3.29
N GLY A 41 -14.67 -2.17 -3.56
CA GLY A 41 -15.53 -1.38 -2.69
C GLY A 41 -15.17 0.10 -2.67
N LEU A 42 -15.84 0.85 -1.80
CA LEU A 42 -15.76 2.32 -1.72
C LEU A 42 -14.95 2.83 -0.53
N GLY A 43 -14.39 1.93 0.28
CA GLY A 43 -13.67 2.22 1.51
C GLY A 43 -14.15 1.31 2.65
N PHE A 44 -13.77 1.65 3.88
CA PHE A 44 -14.11 0.87 5.08
C PHE A 44 -15.35 1.45 5.78
N ALA A 45 -16.52 0.86 5.55
CA ALA A 45 -17.75 1.20 6.27
C ALA A 45 -17.80 0.57 7.68
N THR A 46 -17.16 -0.59 7.83
CA THR A 46 -17.01 -1.36 9.07
C THR A 46 -15.56 -1.80 9.23
N LEU A 47 -15.23 -2.36 10.40
CA LEU A 47 -13.97 -3.07 10.57
C LEU A 47 -13.93 -4.30 9.64
N PRO A 48 -12.73 -4.70 9.17
CA PRO A 48 -12.54 -5.93 8.40
C PRO A 48 -12.99 -7.17 9.18
N ASP A 49 -13.33 -8.23 8.44
CA ASP A 49 -13.67 -9.52 9.02
C ASP A 49 -12.50 -10.06 9.87
N GLY A 50 -12.81 -10.52 11.08
CA GLY A 50 -11.82 -11.02 12.04
C GLY A 50 -11.35 -9.97 13.05
N TYR A 51 -11.65 -8.68 12.85
CA TYR A 51 -11.35 -7.65 13.84
C TYR A 51 -12.52 -7.56 14.83
N VAL A 52 -12.23 -7.71 16.12
CA VAL A 52 -13.26 -7.75 17.17
C VAL A 52 -13.14 -6.52 18.05
N SER A 53 -14.22 -5.77 18.22
CA SER A 53 -14.23 -4.60 19.10
C SER A 53 -14.05 -5.03 20.56
N ALA A 54 -12.97 -4.59 21.18
CA ALA A 54 -12.71 -4.77 22.61
C ALA A 54 -13.41 -3.68 23.44
N THR A 55 -13.52 -2.47 22.88
CA THR A 55 -14.27 -1.34 23.43
C THR A 55 -14.92 -0.55 22.29
N GLU A 56 -15.57 0.58 22.60
CA GLU A 56 -16.11 1.51 21.60
C GLU A 56 -15.05 2.11 20.67
N THR A 57 -13.78 2.13 21.08
CA THR A 57 -12.69 2.79 20.36
C THR A 57 -11.51 1.87 20.03
N ILE A 58 -11.46 0.68 20.63
CA ILE A 58 -10.35 -0.28 20.49
C ILE A 58 -10.90 -1.59 19.92
N TYR A 59 -10.18 -2.15 18.96
CA TYR A 59 -10.46 -3.46 18.38
C TYR A 59 -9.21 -4.34 18.40
N THR A 60 -9.35 -5.65 18.25
CA THR A 60 -8.23 -6.57 18.05
C THR A 60 -7.88 -6.62 16.56
N ASP A 61 -6.61 -6.39 16.23
CA ASP A 61 -6.11 -6.35 14.85
C ASP A 61 -5.39 -7.66 14.44
N PHE A 62 -4.83 -8.38 15.41
CA PHE A 62 -4.35 -9.76 15.25
C PHE A 62 -4.52 -10.57 16.54
N GLY A 63 -4.74 -11.87 16.39
CA GLY A 63 -5.04 -12.75 17.52
C GLY A 63 -6.36 -12.40 18.21
N PRO A 64 -6.46 -12.56 19.54
CA PRO A 64 -5.41 -13.06 20.43
C PRO A 64 -5.15 -14.57 20.31
N TYR A 65 -3.91 -14.99 20.59
CA TYR A 65 -3.46 -16.38 20.56
C TYR A 65 -2.91 -16.80 21.91
N HIS A 66 -3.12 -18.07 22.26
CA HIS A 66 -2.49 -18.72 23.41
C HIS A 66 -1.92 -20.07 22.95
N TYR A 67 -0.64 -20.32 23.22
CA TYR A 67 0.00 -21.56 22.78
C TYR A 67 1.24 -21.93 23.61
N PRO A 68 1.53 -23.23 23.77
CA PRO A 68 2.80 -23.69 24.35
C PRO A 68 3.93 -23.60 23.31
N ILE A 69 5.14 -23.24 23.76
CA ILE A 69 6.35 -23.37 22.94
C ILE A 69 6.98 -24.74 23.16
N ILE A 70 7.29 -25.06 24.41
CA ILE A 70 7.93 -26.32 24.78
C ILE A 70 7.68 -26.60 26.27
N ALA A 71 7.51 -27.87 26.62
CA ALA A 71 7.57 -28.37 27.98
C ALA A 71 8.76 -29.31 28.11
N MET A 72 9.53 -29.21 29.19
CA MET A 72 10.77 -29.93 29.41
C MET A 72 10.81 -30.50 30.82
N GLU A 73 11.22 -31.76 30.93
CA GLU A 73 11.32 -32.51 32.17
C GLU A 73 12.74 -33.07 32.32
N ARG A 74 13.36 -32.85 33.46
CA ARG A 74 14.64 -33.43 33.85
C ARG A 74 14.37 -34.74 34.57
N LEU A 75 14.78 -35.84 33.94
CA LEU A 75 14.72 -37.17 34.52
C LEU A 75 15.76 -37.35 35.64
N PRO A 76 15.60 -38.36 36.53
CA PRO A 76 16.54 -38.62 37.62
C PRO A 76 17.99 -38.89 37.15
N ASN A 77 18.16 -39.40 35.94
CA ASN A 77 19.47 -39.61 35.30
C ASN A 77 20.12 -38.32 34.77
N GLY A 78 19.49 -37.16 34.96
CA GLY A 78 19.96 -35.85 34.49
C GLY A 78 19.73 -35.58 33.00
N SER A 79 19.12 -36.50 32.26
CA SER A 79 18.66 -36.25 30.89
C SER A 79 17.42 -35.37 30.88
N ILE A 80 17.25 -34.60 29.81
CA ILE A 80 16.11 -33.70 29.64
C ILE A 80 15.27 -34.23 28.49
N VAL A 81 14.03 -34.60 28.80
CA VAL A 81 13.01 -34.99 27.84
C VAL A 81 12.12 -33.78 27.61
N ALA A 82 11.69 -33.57 26.37
CA ALA A 82 10.86 -32.43 26.03
C ALA A 82 9.67 -32.85 25.18
N SER A 83 8.61 -32.05 25.20
CA SER A 83 7.41 -32.24 24.39
C SER A 83 7.70 -32.23 22.89
N SER A 84 8.79 -31.57 22.48
CA SER A 84 9.34 -31.59 21.13
C SER A 84 10.83 -31.86 21.16
N SER A 85 11.36 -32.53 20.14
CA SER A 85 12.79 -32.85 20.05
C SER A 85 13.69 -31.62 20.00
N THR A 86 13.18 -30.50 19.47
CA THR A 86 13.83 -29.19 19.44
C THR A 86 12.81 -28.06 19.56
N ALA A 87 13.25 -26.87 19.94
CA ALA A 87 12.46 -25.65 19.87
C ALA A 87 12.99 -24.74 18.75
N LYS A 88 12.14 -23.85 18.20
CA LYS A 88 12.56 -22.92 17.14
C LYS A 88 13.31 -21.74 17.74
N VAL A 89 14.42 -21.34 17.10
CA VAL A 89 15.13 -20.10 17.44
C VAL A 89 14.25 -18.86 17.25
N TRP A 90 13.29 -18.93 16.32
CA TRP A 90 12.29 -17.89 16.08
C TRP A 90 11.68 -17.35 17.38
N SER A 91 11.18 -18.24 18.23
CA SER A 91 10.52 -17.91 19.49
C SER A 91 11.41 -17.14 20.47
N TYR A 92 12.73 -17.28 20.39
CA TYR A 92 13.67 -16.67 21.35
C TYR A 92 14.49 -15.51 20.77
N LYS A 93 14.40 -15.26 19.47
CA LYS A 93 15.19 -14.22 18.77
C LYS A 93 14.37 -13.26 17.92
N PHE A 94 13.47 -13.77 17.09
CA PHE A 94 12.82 -13.00 16.01
C PHE A 94 11.37 -12.62 16.32
N ASP A 95 10.72 -13.46 17.11
CA ASP A 95 9.37 -13.25 17.60
C ASP A 95 9.29 -12.00 18.50
N THR A 96 8.20 -11.24 18.42
CA THR A 96 7.91 -10.11 19.33
C THR A 96 7.84 -10.56 20.77
N CYS A 97 7.31 -11.76 21.02
CA CYS A 97 7.30 -12.38 22.34
C CYS A 97 8.71 -12.60 22.94
N SER A 98 9.76 -12.60 22.12
CA SER A 98 11.14 -12.72 22.61
C SER A 98 11.70 -11.42 23.20
N VAL A 99 11.13 -10.26 22.86
CA VAL A 99 11.67 -8.94 23.24
C VAL A 99 11.63 -8.78 24.76
N GLY A 100 10.52 -9.17 25.40
CA GLY A 100 10.38 -9.17 26.85
C GLY A 100 11.45 -10.03 27.54
N LEU A 101 11.57 -11.31 27.13
CA LEU A 101 12.58 -12.23 27.68
C LEU A 101 14.01 -11.71 27.50
N ARG A 102 14.36 -11.23 26.30
CA ARG A 102 15.71 -10.71 26.00
C ARG A 102 16.02 -9.44 26.77
N THR A 103 15.01 -8.63 27.11
CA THR A 103 15.20 -7.47 27.99
C THR A 103 15.61 -7.93 29.39
N VAL A 104 14.92 -8.93 29.96
CA VAL A 104 15.27 -9.47 31.28
C VAL A 104 16.69 -10.01 31.26
N VAL A 105 17.04 -10.82 30.26
CA VAL A 105 18.37 -11.40 30.08
C VAL A 105 19.46 -10.32 30.02
N THR A 106 19.25 -9.30 29.19
CA THR A 106 20.25 -8.24 28.96
C THR A 106 20.39 -7.35 30.19
N SER A 107 19.27 -6.94 30.80
CA SER A 107 19.27 -6.07 31.98
C SER A 107 19.78 -6.74 33.25
N ARG A 108 19.66 -8.07 33.35
CA ARG A 108 20.13 -8.88 34.49
C ARG A 108 21.46 -9.60 34.23
N ASN A 109 22.06 -9.38 33.06
CA ASN A 109 23.33 -9.97 32.64
C ASN A 109 23.39 -11.50 32.80
N ILE A 110 22.37 -12.21 32.27
CA ILE A 110 22.27 -13.67 32.37
C ILE A 110 23.20 -14.32 31.34
N THR A 111 24.28 -14.95 31.81
CA THR A 111 25.36 -15.51 30.97
C THR A 111 25.02 -16.84 30.29
N SER A 112 24.03 -17.58 30.80
CA SER A 112 23.60 -18.83 30.19
C SER A 112 22.82 -18.64 28.89
N TRP A 113 22.36 -17.42 28.61
CA TRP A 113 21.64 -17.09 27.39
C TRP A 113 22.58 -17.07 26.19
N ASN A 114 22.21 -17.75 25.11
CA ASN A 114 23.05 -17.77 23.91
C ASN A 114 23.16 -16.36 23.29
N PRO A 115 24.38 -15.82 23.07
CA PRO A 115 24.59 -14.50 22.48
C PRO A 115 23.92 -14.31 21.11
N CYS A 116 23.72 -15.39 20.36
CA CYS A 116 23.11 -15.31 19.04
C CYS A 116 21.65 -14.83 19.09
N TYR A 117 20.92 -15.09 20.19
CA TYR A 117 19.55 -14.62 20.39
C TYR A 117 19.48 -13.14 20.73
N LEU A 118 20.57 -12.58 21.27
CA LEU A 118 20.72 -11.14 21.52
C LEU A 118 21.24 -10.37 20.29
N TYR A 119 21.38 -11.04 19.14
CA TYR A 119 21.98 -10.49 17.90
C TYR A 119 23.46 -10.09 18.06
N ALA A 120 24.15 -10.56 19.10
CA ALA A 120 25.59 -10.35 19.25
C ALA A 120 26.41 -11.21 18.27
N THR A 121 25.88 -12.38 17.89
CA THR A 121 26.47 -13.30 16.91
C THR A 121 25.40 -13.93 16.00
N GLU A 122 25.82 -14.53 14.89
CA GLU A 122 24.94 -15.34 14.05
C GLU A 122 24.57 -16.66 14.74
N CYS A 123 23.34 -17.11 14.56
CA CYS A 123 22.91 -18.38 15.15
C CYS A 123 23.35 -19.55 14.27
N PRO A 124 23.99 -20.60 14.85
CA PRO A 124 24.51 -21.72 14.09
C PRO A 124 23.41 -22.63 13.50
N ALA A 125 22.21 -22.57 14.07
CA ALA A 125 21.06 -23.36 13.64
C ALA A 125 19.75 -22.57 13.80
N THR A 126 18.70 -23.04 13.13
CA THR A 126 17.32 -22.49 13.22
C THR A 126 16.52 -23.09 14.37
N THR A 127 17.05 -24.11 15.04
CA THR A 127 16.46 -24.79 16.20
C THR A 127 17.45 -24.86 17.37
N VAL A 128 16.93 -25.02 18.59
CA VAL A 128 17.70 -25.11 19.83
C VAL A 128 17.43 -26.43 20.53
N ASN A 129 18.49 -27.01 21.11
CA ASN A 129 18.42 -28.23 21.90
C ASN A 129 17.68 -27.98 23.23
N PRO A 130 16.73 -28.84 23.63
CA PRO A 130 16.01 -28.69 24.90
C PRO A 130 16.90 -28.59 26.13
N ARG A 131 18.06 -29.28 26.15
CA ARG A 131 19.01 -29.21 27.28
C ARG A 131 19.52 -27.78 27.50
N THR A 132 20.00 -27.14 26.44
CA THR A 132 20.51 -25.76 26.50
C THR A 132 19.39 -24.80 26.88
N LEU A 133 18.22 -24.97 26.25
CA LEU A 133 17.06 -24.12 26.50
C LEU A 133 16.53 -24.22 27.94
N PHE A 134 16.55 -25.42 28.53
CA PHE A 134 16.15 -25.64 29.92
C PHE A 134 17.01 -24.82 30.89
N HIS A 135 18.34 -24.82 30.70
CA HIS A 135 19.24 -24.02 31.52
C HIS A 135 18.99 -22.52 31.35
N MET A 136 18.87 -22.06 30.10
CA MET A 136 18.59 -20.65 29.79
C MET A 136 17.31 -20.14 30.47
N LEU A 137 16.20 -20.86 30.29
CA LEU A 137 14.91 -20.45 30.83
C LEU A 137 14.88 -20.58 32.36
N ASN A 138 15.51 -21.60 32.93
CA ASN A 138 15.60 -21.74 34.38
C ASN A 138 16.31 -20.55 35.04
N ASP A 139 17.40 -20.06 34.44
CA ASP A 139 18.14 -18.92 34.98
C ASP A 139 17.35 -17.61 34.87
N VAL A 140 16.53 -17.45 33.82
CA VAL A 140 15.55 -16.36 33.74
C VAL A 140 14.55 -16.44 34.89
N VAL A 141 13.97 -17.61 35.16
CA VAL A 141 13.04 -17.78 36.29
C VAL A 141 13.72 -17.50 37.63
N LEU A 142 14.98 -17.94 37.82
CA LEU A 142 15.75 -17.64 39.02
C LEU A 142 16.00 -16.13 39.19
N SER A 143 16.37 -15.44 38.11
CA SER A 143 16.60 -14.00 38.13
C SER A 143 15.32 -13.22 38.47
N ILE A 144 14.19 -13.61 37.88
CA ILE A 144 12.88 -13.01 38.19
C ILE A 144 12.47 -13.31 39.64
N ALA A 145 12.72 -14.52 40.15
CA ALA A 145 12.40 -14.86 41.54
C ALA A 145 13.19 -14.04 42.57
N GLN A 146 14.45 -13.67 42.26
CA GLN A 146 15.29 -12.82 43.11
C GLN A 146 14.81 -11.36 43.15
N ALA A 147 14.27 -10.86 42.04
CA ALA A 147 13.72 -9.51 41.93
C ALA A 147 12.37 -9.55 41.21
N PRO A 148 11.29 -9.91 41.94
CA PRO A 148 9.97 -10.23 41.38
C PRO A 148 9.41 -9.15 40.47
N THR A 149 9.54 -7.89 40.89
CA THR A 149 8.92 -6.75 40.23
C THR A 149 10.00 -5.85 39.66
N ALA A 150 10.14 -5.85 38.35
CA ALA A 150 11.01 -4.93 37.62
C ALA A 150 10.32 -4.47 36.35
N ALA A 151 10.56 -3.21 35.97
CA ALA A 151 9.96 -2.62 34.79
C ALA A 151 11.02 -1.91 33.95
N TRP A 152 10.89 -2.04 32.63
CA TRP A 152 11.78 -1.43 31.66
C TRP A 152 11.00 -0.79 30.53
N ARG A 153 11.64 0.20 29.94
CA ARG A 153 11.24 0.83 28.70
C ARG A 153 12.28 0.53 27.63
N ILE A 154 11.85 -0.03 26.52
CA ILE A 154 12.74 -0.56 25.49
C ILE A 154 12.46 0.12 24.16
N ASN A 155 13.53 0.43 23.45
CA ASN A 155 13.50 0.79 22.06
C ASN A 155 14.12 -0.35 21.26
N TYR A 156 13.39 -0.87 20.27
CA TYR A 156 13.82 -2.01 19.48
C TYR A 156 13.52 -1.79 17.99
N LEU A 157 14.28 -2.45 17.12
CA LEU A 157 14.00 -2.46 15.68
C LEU A 157 12.79 -3.35 15.40
N PHE A 158 12.00 -3.01 14.39
CA PHE A 158 10.89 -3.84 13.94
C PHE A 158 10.80 -3.81 12.41
N ALA A 159 11.73 -4.53 11.79
CA ALA A 159 11.73 -4.72 10.33
C ALA A 159 11.22 -6.11 10.00
N ASP A 160 10.31 -6.22 9.03
CA ASP A 160 9.82 -7.52 8.56
C ASP A 160 9.17 -7.52 7.16
N SER A 161 9.15 -6.38 6.49
CA SER A 161 8.68 -6.24 5.11
C SER A 161 9.78 -5.78 4.16
N ILE A 162 9.61 -6.01 2.86
CA ILE A 162 10.53 -5.51 1.83
C ILE A 162 10.63 -3.97 1.91
N ASN A 163 9.53 -3.28 2.22
CA ASN A 163 9.50 -1.84 2.46
C ASN A 163 10.54 -1.38 3.50
N ASP A 164 10.73 -2.16 4.58
CA ASP A 164 11.62 -1.81 5.69
C ASP A 164 13.10 -2.00 5.31
N PHE A 165 13.39 -2.88 4.35
CA PHE A 165 14.76 -3.08 3.83
C PHE A 165 15.30 -1.80 3.16
N PHE A 166 14.41 -1.03 2.52
CA PHE A 166 14.74 0.24 1.88
C PHE A 166 14.64 1.45 2.83
N SER A 167 14.43 1.23 4.13
CA SER A 167 14.45 2.29 5.15
C SER A 167 15.85 2.45 5.74
N PHE A 168 16.43 3.66 5.62
CA PHE A 168 17.80 3.95 6.03
C PHE A 168 17.89 4.99 7.16
N GLY A 169 18.96 4.90 7.96
CA GLY A 169 19.28 5.88 9.01
C GLY A 169 18.14 6.08 10.02
N PRO A 170 17.64 7.33 10.22
CA PRO A 170 16.57 7.63 11.17
C PRO A 170 15.20 7.09 10.75
N PHE A 171 15.03 6.67 9.49
CA PHE A 171 13.80 6.07 8.98
C PHE A 171 13.70 4.57 9.21
N LYS A 172 14.73 3.94 9.80
CA LYS A 172 14.67 2.53 10.16
C LYS A 172 13.53 2.31 11.15
N GLU A 173 12.75 1.27 10.87
CA GLU A 173 11.59 0.97 11.68
C GLU A 173 11.97 0.59 13.11
N ARG A 174 11.44 1.37 14.05
CA ARG A 174 11.66 1.26 15.49
C ARG A 174 10.34 1.29 16.19
N ASP A 175 10.27 0.65 17.34
CA ASP A 175 9.14 0.73 18.22
C ASP A 175 9.56 0.81 19.69
N TRP A 176 8.61 1.22 20.51
CA TRP A 176 8.77 1.39 21.93
C TRP A 176 7.87 0.42 22.68
N ARG A 177 8.49 -0.37 23.56
CA ARG A 177 7.81 -1.39 24.36
C ARG A 177 8.06 -1.16 25.84
N SER A 178 7.04 -1.41 26.65
CA SER A 178 7.20 -1.52 28.10
C SER A 178 7.17 -2.99 28.50
N VAL A 179 8.13 -3.41 29.33
CA VAL A 179 8.25 -4.79 29.83
C VAL A 179 8.20 -4.76 31.34
N MET A 180 7.48 -5.70 31.94
CA MET A 180 7.44 -5.89 33.38
C MET A 180 7.50 -7.38 33.73
N THR A 181 8.18 -7.69 34.83
CA THR A 181 8.25 -9.06 35.36
C THR A 181 7.42 -9.19 36.61
N HIS A 182 6.89 -10.40 36.81
CA HIS A 182 6.19 -10.81 38.03
C HIS A 182 6.57 -12.24 38.39
N TYR A 183 6.60 -12.53 39.69
CA TYR A 183 6.86 -13.88 40.19
C TYR A 183 5.70 -14.37 41.05
N VAL A 184 5.18 -15.55 40.71
CA VAL A 184 4.08 -16.20 41.42
C VAL A 184 4.65 -17.39 42.18
N PRO A 185 4.75 -17.32 43.52
CA PRO A 185 5.48 -18.31 44.31
C PRO A 185 4.71 -19.62 44.55
N SER A 186 3.39 -19.64 44.34
CA SER A 186 2.52 -20.78 44.56
C SER A 186 1.26 -20.70 43.70
N PRO A 187 0.67 -21.84 43.26
CA PRO A 187 -0.61 -21.88 42.55
C PRO A 187 -1.80 -21.30 43.35
N ARG A 188 -1.66 -21.21 44.68
CA ARG A 188 -2.68 -20.66 45.58
C ARG A 188 -2.67 -19.13 45.62
N THR A 189 -1.59 -18.50 45.17
CA THR A 189 -1.49 -17.04 45.09
C THR A 189 -2.39 -16.53 43.97
N ARG A 190 -3.37 -15.70 44.31
CA ARG A 190 -4.23 -15.04 43.31
C ARG A 190 -3.41 -13.98 42.56
N ILE A 191 -3.17 -14.23 41.27
CA ILE A 191 -2.31 -13.39 40.43
C ILE A 191 -2.81 -11.94 40.35
N CYS A 192 -4.12 -11.77 40.17
CA CYS A 192 -4.74 -10.44 40.03
C CYS A 192 -5.32 -9.86 41.33
N ASP A 193 -4.86 -10.34 42.49
CA ASP A 193 -5.29 -9.79 43.79
C ASP A 193 -4.90 -8.30 43.90
N PRO A 194 -5.85 -7.39 44.18
CA PRO A 194 -5.55 -5.96 44.35
C PRO A 194 -4.50 -5.66 45.43
N SER A 195 -4.45 -6.50 46.47
CA SER A 195 -3.53 -6.37 47.60
C SER A 195 -2.11 -6.87 47.31
N SER A 196 -1.93 -7.60 46.19
CA SER A 196 -0.62 -8.13 45.81
C SER A 196 0.32 -7.00 45.35
N PRO A 197 1.53 -6.87 45.96
CA PRO A 197 2.52 -5.88 45.54
C PRO A 197 3.09 -6.18 44.15
N SER A 198 3.04 -7.45 43.70
CA SER A 198 3.49 -7.91 42.39
C SER A 198 2.32 -8.29 41.48
N ARG A 199 1.24 -7.51 41.52
CA ARG A 199 0.09 -7.70 40.61
C ARG A 199 0.48 -7.29 39.18
N PRO A 200 0.28 -8.16 38.18
CA PRO A 200 0.45 -7.80 36.77
C PRO A 200 -0.40 -6.62 36.33
N CYS A 201 0.15 -5.76 35.48
CA CYS A 201 -0.58 -4.62 34.92
C CYS A 201 -1.68 -5.08 33.97
N PHE A 202 -1.49 -6.21 33.27
CA PHE A 202 -2.53 -6.78 32.40
C PHE A 202 -3.84 -7.10 33.15
N CYS A 203 -3.80 -7.31 34.47
CA CYS A 203 -4.99 -7.62 35.27
C CYS A 203 -6.09 -6.55 35.25
N GLY A 204 -5.80 -5.35 34.73
CA GLY A 204 -6.78 -4.27 34.54
C GLY A 204 -7.14 -4.02 33.07
N GLN A 205 -6.62 -4.81 32.14
CA GLN A 205 -6.68 -4.50 30.71
C GLN A 205 -7.79 -5.24 29.99
N SER A 206 -8.47 -4.54 29.08
CA SER A 206 -9.60 -5.07 28.31
C SER A 206 -9.20 -6.21 27.37
N TRP A 207 -7.96 -6.22 26.87
CA TRP A 207 -7.47 -7.25 25.95
C TRP A 207 -7.23 -8.61 26.61
N THR A 208 -7.34 -8.73 27.94
CA THR A 208 -7.09 -9.99 28.66
C THR A 208 -8.24 -10.98 28.66
N ASN A 209 -9.44 -10.56 28.26
CA ASN A 209 -10.60 -11.44 28.13
C ASN A 209 -10.67 -12.04 26.72
N PHE A 210 -9.86 -13.07 26.48
CA PHE A 210 -9.79 -13.74 25.18
C PHE A 210 -11.13 -14.35 24.76
N GLY A 211 -11.95 -14.80 25.71
CA GLY A 211 -13.30 -15.30 25.44
C GLY A 211 -14.21 -14.23 24.84
N ALA A 212 -14.20 -13.01 25.39
CA ALA A 212 -14.94 -11.87 24.83
C ALA A 212 -14.41 -11.43 23.46
N LEU A 213 -13.13 -11.68 23.19
CA LEU A 213 -12.48 -11.41 21.91
C LEU A 213 -12.65 -12.54 20.87
N GLY A 214 -13.49 -13.54 21.18
CA GLY A 214 -13.87 -14.60 20.24
C GLY A 214 -12.96 -15.83 20.23
N VAL A 215 -12.01 -15.96 21.17
CA VAL A 215 -11.17 -17.16 21.30
C VAL A 215 -11.95 -18.25 22.03
N LYS A 216 -12.07 -19.42 21.38
CA LYS A 216 -12.76 -20.57 21.98
C LYS A 216 -11.87 -21.29 22.99
N GLY A 217 -12.44 -21.67 24.13
CA GLY A 217 -11.77 -22.53 25.13
C GLY A 217 -10.93 -21.79 26.18
N ILE A 218 -10.84 -20.46 26.10
CA ILE A 218 -10.18 -19.61 27.10
C ILE A 218 -11.09 -18.41 27.40
N GLY A 219 -11.25 -18.10 28.70
CA GLY A 219 -11.92 -16.88 29.15
C GLY A 219 -10.89 -15.77 29.32
N TRP A 220 -10.49 -15.52 30.58
CA TRP A 220 -9.42 -14.59 30.89
C TRP A 220 -8.06 -15.28 30.87
N ILE A 221 -7.02 -14.57 30.40
CA ILE A 221 -5.63 -15.07 30.42
C ILE A 221 -5.23 -15.51 31.83
N VAL A 222 -5.59 -14.74 32.86
CA VAL A 222 -5.24 -15.06 34.25
C VAL A 222 -5.82 -16.40 34.71
N ASP A 223 -7.02 -16.74 34.27
CA ASP A 223 -7.69 -17.99 34.64
C ASP A 223 -6.99 -19.19 34.00
N ASP A 224 -6.57 -19.05 32.74
CA ASP A 224 -5.79 -20.08 32.05
C ASP A 224 -4.40 -20.26 32.69
N ILE A 225 -3.72 -19.16 33.03
CA ILE A 225 -2.44 -19.20 33.75
C ILE A 225 -2.60 -19.92 35.10
N GLN A 226 -3.59 -19.55 35.91
CA GLN A 226 -3.85 -20.21 37.20
C GLN A 226 -4.26 -21.67 37.03
N SER A 227 -5.07 -21.99 36.01
CA SER A 227 -5.48 -23.36 35.70
C SER A 227 -4.27 -24.25 35.37
N LYS A 228 -3.30 -23.75 34.59
CA LYS A 228 -2.05 -24.47 34.29
C LYS A 228 -1.22 -24.72 35.55
N MET A 229 -1.10 -23.72 36.43
CA MET A 229 -0.41 -23.90 37.72
C MET A 229 -1.08 -24.95 38.61
N ARG A 230 -2.41 -24.92 38.74
CA ARG A 230 -3.19 -25.90 39.54
C ARG A 230 -3.13 -27.30 38.93
N THR A 231 -3.20 -27.40 37.62
CA THR A 231 -3.07 -28.68 36.90
C THR A 231 -1.71 -29.32 37.19
N GLN A 232 -0.64 -28.53 37.22
CA GLN A 232 0.67 -29.04 37.59
C GLN A 232 0.78 -29.33 39.10
N GLU A 233 0.15 -28.53 39.96
CA GLU A 233 0.08 -28.79 41.41
C GLU A 233 -0.53 -30.17 41.70
N GLY A 234 -1.58 -30.56 40.97
CA GLY A 234 -2.23 -31.86 41.12
C GLY A 234 -1.41 -33.06 40.62
N ARG A 235 -0.28 -32.83 39.93
CA ARG A 235 0.60 -33.88 39.38
C ARG A 235 1.86 -34.12 40.20
N ILE A 236 2.16 -33.25 41.16
CA ILE A 236 3.42 -33.26 41.91
C ILE A 236 3.22 -33.78 43.34
N ASP A 237 4.29 -34.25 43.96
CA ASP A 237 4.29 -34.55 45.39
C ASP A 237 4.51 -33.24 46.19
N ALA A 238 3.46 -32.76 46.86
CA ALA A 238 3.52 -31.51 47.62
C ALA A 238 4.52 -31.49 48.79
N ARG A 239 5.06 -32.64 49.21
CA ARG A 239 6.07 -32.71 50.29
C ARG A 239 7.48 -32.44 49.79
N THR A 240 7.79 -32.85 48.57
CA THR A 240 9.14 -32.79 47.99
C THR A 240 9.21 -31.79 46.83
N GLN A 241 8.08 -31.46 46.21
CA GLN A 241 8.02 -30.63 45.03
C GLN A 241 7.17 -29.38 45.25
N ARG A 242 7.51 -28.32 44.51
CA ARG A 242 6.75 -27.06 44.49
C ARG A 242 6.60 -26.54 43.08
N VAL A 243 5.48 -25.87 42.81
CA VAL A 243 5.20 -25.18 41.55
C VAL A 243 5.35 -23.68 41.76
N ASP A 244 6.13 -23.03 40.89
CA ASP A 244 6.20 -21.58 40.79
C ASP A 244 6.11 -21.14 39.32
N MET A 245 5.90 -19.84 39.10
CA MET A 245 5.80 -19.29 37.77
C MET A 245 6.45 -17.91 37.70
N ALA A 246 7.23 -17.67 36.66
CA ALA A 246 7.66 -16.34 36.26
C ALA A 246 6.79 -15.85 35.09
N ILE A 247 6.40 -14.59 35.15
CA ILE A 247 5.58 -13.93 34.14
C ILE A 247 6.37 -12.73 33.63
N VAL A 248 6.47 -12.61 32.31
CA VAL A 248 6.99 -11.43 31.62
C VAL A 248 5.83 -10.87 30.81
N GLU A 249 5.29 -9.74 31.25
CA GLU A 249 4.27 -9.01 30.48
C GLU A 249 4.95 -7.93 29.66
N SER A 250 4.51 -7.76 28.42
CA SER A 250 4.89 -6.60 27.65
C SER A 250 3.85 -6.13 26.64
N PHE A 251 3.92 -4.84 26.34
CA PHE A 251 3.02 -4.18 25.42
C PHE A 251 3.78 -3.03 24.75
N ASP A 252 3.51 -2.85 23.47
CA ASP A 252 4.01 -1.73 22.69
C ASP A 252 3.14 -0.50 22.95
N ASP A 253 3.65 0.69 22.63
CA ASP A 253 2.79 1.88 22.63
C ASP A 253 1.71 1.78 21.55
N PHE A 254 0.62 2.56 21.71
CA PHE A 254 -0.28 2.89 20.59
C PHE A 254 0.42 3.75 19.53
N ARG A 255 1.27 3.12 18.73
CA ARG A 255 2.03 3.73 17.65
C ARG A 255 1.08 4.17 16.54
N ALA A 256 1.26 5.40 16.07
CA ALA A 256 0.49 5.93 14.95
C ALA A 256 1.04 5.41 13.62
N TRP A 257 0.17 4.84 12.79
CA TRP A 257 0.45 4.49 11.41
C TRP A 257 0.01 5.67 10.54
N GLY A 258 0.97 6.54 10.23
CA GLY A 258 0.73 7.85 9.61
C GLY A 258 0.70 7.82 8.08
N GLY A 259 0.65 9.00 7.48
CA GLY A 259 0.72 9.18 6.01
C GLY A 259 -0.63 9.34 5.31
N GLY A 260 -1.67 9.71 6.04
CA GLY A 260 -2.98 10.05 5.47
C GLY A 260 -3.84 10.81 6.47
N VAL A 261 -5.11 11.03 6.13
CA VAL A 261 -6.07 11.78 6.96
C VAL A 261 -6.68 10.90 8.05
N ALA A 262 -7.12 9.69 7.68
CA ALA A 262 -7.57 8.72 8.66
C ALA A 262 -6.38 8.23 9.49
N LYS A 263 -6.64 8.07 10.78
CA LYS A 263 -5.67 7.62 11.76
C LYS A 263 -5.84 6.12 11.95
N ALA A 264 -4.75 5.40 11.87
CA ALA A 264 -4.64 4.02 12.30
C ALA A 264 -3.59 3.94 13.40
N TYR A 265 -3.87 3.17 14.44
CA TYR A 265 -2.95 2.91 15.54
C TYR A 265 -2.88 1.41 15.78
N ALA A 266 -1.73 0.94 16.24
CA ALA A 266 -1.50 -0.45 16.62
C ALA A 266 -0.70 -0.49 17.92
N SER A 267 -1.00 -1.46 18.76
CA SER A 267 -0.32 -1.74 20.02
C SER A 267 -0.30 -3.26 20.24
N PRO A 268 0.73 -3.97 19.72
CA PRO A 268 0.94 -5.37 20.05
C PRO A 268 1.19 -5.60 21.55
N PHE A 269 0.65 -6.69 22.10
CA PHE A 269 0.85 -7.12 23.47
C PHE A 269 1.26 -8.61 23.53
N ASP A 270 1.97 -8.97 24.58
CA ASP A 270 2.35 -10.35 24.86
C ASP A 270 2.50 -10.60 26.37
N VAL A 271 2.25 -11.84 26.77
CA VAL A 271 2.54 -12.36 28.09
C VAL A 271 3.25 -13.69 27.92
N VAL A 272 4.48 -13.77 28.42
CA VAL A 272 5.26 -15.01 28.47
C VAL A 272 5.19 -15.56 29.89
N THR A 273 4.79 -16.82 30.04
CA THR A 273 4.78 -17.50 31.33
C THR A 273 5.70 -18.71 31.31
N LEU A 274 6.60 -18.74 32.30
CA LEU A 274 7.53 -19.83 32.54
C LEU A 274 7.07 -20.57 33.79
N LEU A 275 6.34 -21.67 33.60
CA LEU A 275 5.89 -22.55 34.67
C LEU A 275 7.04 -23.46 35.05
N ARG A 276 7.36 -23.55 36.34
CA ARG A 276 8.48 -24.33 36.84
C ARG A 276 8.07 -25.21 38.01
N VAL A 277 8.57 -26.45 38.03
CA VAL A 277 8.49 -27.35 39.19
C VAL A 277 9.90 -27.58 39.72
N GLN A 278 10.06 -27.44 41.03
CA GLN A 278 11.31 -27.69 41.72
C GLN A 278 11.15 -28.83 42.71
N ASN A 279 12.14 -29.71 42.77
CA ASN A 279 12.31 -30.73 43.81
C ASN A 279 13.24 -30.18 44.90
N CYS A 280 12.75 -30.08 46.12
CA CYS A 280 13.40 -29.47 47.27
C CYS A 280 13.51 -30.50 48.41
N SER A 281 14.60 -30.46 49.16
CA SER A 281 14.75 -31.28 50.37
C SER A 281 13.72 -30.89 51.45
N ASN A 282 13.37 -29.59 51.51
CA ASN A 282 12.28 -29.10 52.33
C ASN A 282 11.57 -27.95 51.61
N VAL A 283 10.29 -28.15 51.29
CA VAL A 283 9.46 -27.19 50.55
C VAL A 283 9.22 -25.90 51.36
N MET A 284 9.07 -25.99 52.68
CA MET A 284 8.79 -24.83 53.55
C MET A 284 9.99 -23.89 53.65
N THR A 285 11.19 -24.42 53.82
CA THR A 285 12.41 -23.61 53.95
C THR A 285 13.06 -23.30 52.60
N ARG A 286 12.51 -23.82 51.48
CA ARG A 286 13.07 -23.69 50.12
C ARG A 286 14.54 -24.12 50.03
N ALA A 287 14.94 -25.06 50.88
CA ALA A 287 16.32 -25.53 50.98
C ALA A 287 16.62 -26.56 49.88
N ASN A 288 17.77 -26.41 49.21
CA ASN A 288 18.30 -27.32 48.20
C ASN A 288 17.28 -27.69 47.09
N CYS A 289 16.64 -26.68 46.52
CA CYS A 289 15.70 -26.85 45.41
C CYS A 289 16.43 -26.99 44.05
N SER A 290 16.08 -28.02 43.29
CA SER A 290 16.53 -28.22 41.91
C SER A 290 15.34 -28.28 40.94
N THR A 291 15.47 -27.67 39.78
CA THR A 291 14.38 -27.64 38.79
C THR A 291 14.25 -28.98 38.08
N VAL A 292 13.04 -29.55 38.11
CA VAL A 292 12.71 -30.85 37.49
C VAL A 292 11.77 -30.72 36.29
N TYR A 293 10.96 -29.68 36.22
CA TYR A 293 10.07 -29.42 35.08
C TYR A 293 10.03 -27.93 34.77
N LEU A 294 9.95 -27.60 33.49
CA LEU A 294 9.87 -26.24 32.99
C LEU A 294 9.03 -26.19 31.71
N ALA A 295 8.05 -25.29 31.64
CA ALA A 295 7.22 -25.09 30.46
C ALA A 295 7.11 -23.61 30.10
N ASP A 296 7.22 -23.32 28.81
CA ASP A 296 7.07 -21.99 28.20
C ASP A 296 5.71 -21.89 27.49
N TYR A 297 4.84 -21.03 28.01
CA TYR A 297 3.56 -20.69 27.41
C TYR A 297 3.53 -19.21 27.02
N ARG A 298 2.86 -18.92 25.91
CA ARG A 298 2.74 -17.56 25.39
C ARG A 298 1.31 -17.18 25.12
N TYR A 299 1.04 -15.92 25.37
CA TYR A 299 -0.18 -15.22 25.02
C TYR A 299 0.25 -14.01 24.20
N GLU A 300 -0.30 -13.82 23.01
CA GLU A 300 0.03 -12.65 22.18
C GLU A 300 -1.18 -12.18 21.40
N GLY A 301 -1.19 -10.90 21.07
CA GLY A 301 -2.23 -10.30 20.25
C GLY A 301 -1.89 -8.85 20.00
N GLY A 302 -2.77 -8.17 19.27
CA GLY A 302 -2.66 -6.74 19.08
C GLY A 302 -4.01 -6.07 19.22
N VAL A 303 -3.93 -4.82 19.65
CA VAL A 303 -5.07 -3.92 19.66
C VAL A 303 -4.80 -2.73 18.76
N GLY A 304 -5.83 -2.33 18.03
CA GLY A 304 -5.82 -1.19 17.15
C GLY A 304 -6.86 -0.15 17.51
N ARG A 305 -6.66 1.06 17.01
CA ARG A 305 -7.64 2.15 17.04
C ARG A 305 -7.69 2.83 15.68
N THR A 306 -8.89 3.14 15.19
CA THR A 306 -9.03 3.85 13.92
C THR A 306 -10.26 4.76 13.90
N ASN A 307 -10.17 5.84 13.14
CA ASN A 307 -11.32 6.68 12.79
C ASN A 307 -11.68 6.59 11.30
N THR A 308 -11.19 5.58 10.57
CA THR A 308 -11.43 5.45 9.12
C THR A 308 -12.92 5.40 8.77
N MET A 309 -13.72 4.74 9.61
CA MET A 309 -15.18 4.65 9.44
C MET A 309 -15.87 6.03 9.47
N TYR A 310 -15.36 7.00 10.26
CA TYR A 310 -15.87 8.37 10.27
C TYR A 310 -15.67 9.07 8.93
N TRP A 311 -14.56 8.78 8.24
CA TRP A 311 -14.22 9.35 6.95
C TRP A 311 -14.85 8.62 5.77
N TYR A 312 -15.53 7.50 6.01
CA TYR A 312 -16.11 6.66 4.95
C TYR A 312 -17.03 7.46 4.02
N GLY A 313 -17.94 8.27 4.56
CA GLY A 313 -18.87 9.05 3.74
C GLY A 313 -18.19 9.97 2.74
N ILE A 314 -17.10 10.63 3.14
CA ILE A 314 -16.33 11.53 2.27
C ILE A 314 -15.55 10.72 1.24
N ALA A 315 -14.80 9.70 1.66
CA ALA A 315 -14.02 8.86 0.74
C ALA A 315 -14.93 8.16 -0.30
N HIS A 316 -16.08 7.68 0.16
CA HIS A 316 -17.14 7.10 -0.67
C HIS A 316 -17.63 8.11 -1.71
N GLY A 317 -18.05 9.31 -1.29
CA GLY A 317 -18.55 10.35 -2.19
C GLY A 317 -17.52 10.76 -3.24
N LEU A 318 -16.26 10.93 -2.85
CA LEU A 318 -15.16 11.29 -3.76
C LEU A 318 -14.95 10.20 -4.84
N ARG A 319 -14.89 8.93 -4.45
CA ARG A 319 -14.71 7.81 -5.40
C ARG A 319 -15.91 7.65 -6.33
N LEU A 320 -17.12 7.76 -5.79
CA LEU A 320 -18.34 7.66 -6.59
C LEU A 320 -18.41 8.77 -7.63
N ALA A 321 -18.17 10.02 -7.23
CA ALA A 321 -18.14 11.16 -8.15
C ALA A 321 -17.04 11.01 -9.22
N GLY A 322 -15.83 10.59 -8.82
CA GLY A 322 -14.72 10.33 -9.73
C GLY A 322 -15.03 9.23 -10.76
N GLN A 323 -15.66 8.14 -10.31
CA GLN A 323 -16.07 7.04 -11.19
C GLN A 323 -17.16 7.47 -12.16
N ILE A 324 -18.23 8.10 -11.67
CA ILE A 324 -19.34 8.58 -12.49
C ILE A 324 -18.81 9.52 -13.58
N TYR A 325 -17.93 10.45 -13.23
CA TYR A 325 -17.32 11.36 -14.20
C TYR A 325 -16.58 10.60 -15.30
N ASN A 326 -15.75 9.61 -14.95
CA ASN A 326 -14.99 8.84 -15.93
C ASN A 326 -15.89 7.92 -16.78
N ILE A 327 -16.97 7.38 -16.22
CA ILE A 327 -18.00 6.65 -16.98
C ILE A 327 -18.64 7.58 -18.02
N ILE A 328 -19.09 8.76 -17.59
CA ILE A 328 -19.66 9.77 -18.49
C ILE A 328 -18.65 10.11 -19.58
N ARG A 329 -17.38 10.35 -19.22
CA ARG A 329 -16.32 10.66 -20.17
C ARG A 329 -16.06 9.55 -21.19
N ALA A 330 -16.09 8.29 -20.78
CA ALA A 330 -15.95 7.16 -21.71
C ALA A 330 -17.17 7.06 -22.65
N CYS A 331 -18.37 7.31 -22.14
CA CYS A 331 -19.60 7.36 -22.95
C CYS A 331 -19.56 8.52 -23.95
N THR A 332 -19.23 9.74 -23.51
CA THR A 332 -19.14 10.93 -24.40
C THR A 332 -18.05 10.76 -25.45
N LEU A 333 -16.94 10.09 -25.11
CA LEU A 333 -15.91 9.73 -26.09
C LEU A 333 -16.45 8.81 -27.18
N LEU A 334 -17.20 7.77 -26.81
CA LEU A 334 -17.82 6.84 -27.76
C LEU A 334 -18.84 7.56 -28.65
N PHE A 335 -19.67 8.45 -28.08
CA PHE A 335 -20.58 9.30 -28.85
C PHE A 335 -19.84 10.25 -29.80
N GLY A 336 -18.76 10.89 -29.35
CA GLY A 336 -17.93 11.75 -30.21
C GLY A 336 -17.29 10.98 -31.37
N CYS A 337 -16.82 9.75 -31.13
CA CYS A 337 -16.36 8.85 -32.17
C CYS A 337 -17.48 8.49 -33.15
N TYR A 338 -18.69 8.21 -32.65
CA TYR A 338 -19.85 7.89 -33.49
C TYR A 338 -20.22 9.05 -34.41
N TYR A 339 -20.36 10.27 -33.88
CA TYR A 339 -20.67 11.44 -34.69
C TYR A 339 -19.54 11.80 -35.68
N ALA A 340 -18.27 11.61 -35.29
CA ALA A 340 -17.14 11.79 -36.20
C ALA A 340 -17.24 10.84 -37.40
N ARG A 341 -17.53 9.56 -37.16
CA ARG A 341 -17.62 8.54 -38.21
C ARG A 341 -18.88 8.66 -39.06
N CYS A 342 -20.00 9.10 -38.49
CA CYS A 342 -21.24 9.31 -39.26
C CYS A 342 -21.13 10.46 -40.27
N ALA A 343 -20.29 11.45 -40.00
CA ALA A 343 -20.08 12.60 -40.89
C ALA A 343 -19.17 12.27 -42.10
N GLU A 344 -18.45 11.15 -42.06
CA GLU A 344 -17.59 10.74 -43.18
C GLU A 344 -18.42 10.18 -44.34
N VAL A 345 -18.04 10.57 -45.56
CA VAL A 345 -18.72 10.16 -46.80
C VAL A 345 -18.83 8.63 -46.94
N LYS A 346 -17.82 7.89 -46.45
CA LYS A 346 -17.75 6.42 -46.44
C LYS A 346 -18.89 5.76 -45.64
N TYR A 347 -19.44 6.45 -44.64
CA TYR A 347 -20.44 5.89 -43.73
C TYR A 347 -21.83 6.56 -43.83
N LEU A 348 -21.99 7.58 -44.69
CA LEU A 348 -23.27 8.26 -44.94
C LEU A 348 -24.41 7.31 -45.35
N HIS A 349 -24.10 6.22 -46.06
CA HIS A 349 -25.08 5.21 -46.47
C HIS A 349 -24.87 3.84 -45.79
N ALA A 350 -23.96 3.76 -44.82
CA ALA A 350 -23.68 2.52 -44.11
C ALA A 350 -24.78 2.17 -43.09
N SER A 351 -24.94 0.88 -42.80
CA SER A 351 -25.87 0.40 -41.78
C SER A 351 -25.48 0.88 -40.36
N LEU A 352 -26.46 0.95 -39.45
CA LEU A 352 -26.22 1.34 -38.05
C LEU A 352 -25.12 0.48 -37.39
N ARG A 353 -25.13 -0.84 -37.65
CA ARG A 353 -24.12 -1.76 -37.13
C ARG A 353 -22.71 -1.40 -37.59
N GLN A 354 -22.54 -1.08 -38.87
CA GLN A 354 -21.24 -0.68 -39.42
C GLN A 354 -20.76 0.65 -38.85
N ARG A 355 -21.66 1.62 -38.63
CA ARG A 355 -21.34 2.90 -37.98
C ARG A 355 -20.91 2.72 -36.52
N LEU A 356 -21.63 1.90 -35.76
CA LEU A 356 -21.29 1.59 -34.38
C LEU A 356 -19.96 0.84 -34.29
N LEU A 357 -19.71 -0.12 -35.19
CA LEU A 357 -18.44 -0.83 -35.26
C LEU A 357 -17.29 0.12 -35.59
N ALA A 358 -17.47 1.03 -36.56
CA ALA A 358 -16.47 2.04 -36.91
C ALA A 358 -16.18 2.99 -35.73
N ALA A 359 -17.22 3.40 -34.99
CA ALA A 359 -17.09 4.22 -33.78
C ALA A 359 -16.31 3.48 -32.69
N LEU A 360 -16.63 2.20 -32.45
CA LEU A 360 -15.93 1.36 -31.48
C LEU A 360 -14.46 1.17 -31.87
N CYS A 361 -14.17 0.85 -33.14
CA CYS A 361 -12.81 0.73 -33.64
C CYS A 361 -12.03 2.05 -33.50
N THR A 362 -12.69 3.19 -33.72
CA THR A 362 -12.09 4.52 -33.53
C THR A 362 -11.78 4.78 -32.05
N CYS A 363 -12.72 4.46 -31.14
CA CYS A 363 -12.51 4.55 -29.70
C CYS A 363 -11.34 3.65 -29.24
N LEU A 364 -11.22 2.43 -29.76
CA LEU A 364 -10.13 1.51 -29.44
C LEU A 364 -8.76 1.97 -29.96
N ARG A 365 -8.70 2.88 -30.94
CA ARG A 365 -7.44 3.52 -31.39
C ARG A 365 -6.94 4.57 -30.41
N ILE A 366 -7.82 5.14 -29.60
CA ILE A 366 -7.48 6.14 -28.58
C ILE A 366 -6.94 5.40 -27.34
N PRO A 367 -5.75 5.76 -26.82
CA PRO A 367 -5.20 5.12 -25.64
C PRO A 367 -6.10 5.31 -24.42
N ALA A 368 -6.57 4.22 -23.81
CA ALA A 368 -7.44 4.27 -22.62
C ALA A 368 -6.85 5.08 -21.47
N GLN A 369 -5.52 5.08 -21.31
CA GLN A 369 -4.86 5.77 -20.20
C GLN A 369 -4.93 7.31 -20.34
N VAL A 370 -5.02 7.84 -21.55
CA VAL A 370 -5.29 9.27 -21.79
C VAL A 370 -6.74 9.60 -21.39
N VAL A 371 -7.66 8.66 -21.59
CA VAL A 371 -9.06 8.80 -21.19
C VAL A 371 -9.22 8.67 -19.67
N ILE A 372 -8.57 7.70 -19.03
CA ILE A 372 -8.72 7.46 -17.58
C ILE A 372 -7.98 8.52 -16.76
N TYR A 373 -6.73 8.84 -17.12
CA TYR A 373 -5.87 9.72 -16.34
C TYR A 373 -5.77 11.15 -16.89
N GLY A 374 -6.42 11.47 -18.02
CA GLY A 374 -6.27 12.79 -18.66
C GLY A 374 -6.86 13.94 -17.85
N SER A 375 -8.08 13.80 -17.34
CA SER A 375 -8.78 14.86 -16.60
C SER A 375 -8.25 15.01 -15.17
N TRP A 376 -8.17 16.25 -14.71
CA TRP A 376 -7.75 16.57 -13.35
C TRP A 376 -8.77 16.16 -12.29
N LEU A 377 -10.07 16.31 -12.59
CA LEU A 377 -11.10 16.13 -11.58
C LEU A 377 -11.11 14.70 -11.01
N PRO A 378 -11.18 13.62 -11.82
CA PRO A 378 -11.10 12.26 -11.28
C PRO A 378 -9.79 11.97 -10.56
N VAL A 379 -8.66 12.44 -11.12
CA VAL A 379 -7.34 12.22 -10.52
C VAL A 379 -7.28 12.84 -9.12
N LEU A 380 -7.76 14.07 -8.94
CA LEU A 380 -7.81 14.73 -7.64
C LEU A 380 -8.78 14.03 -6.69
N LEU A 381 -9.98 13.65 -7.15
CA LEU A 381 -10.98 12.96 -6.32
C LEU A 381 -10.46 11.61 -5.80
N PHE A 382 -9.90 10.78 -6.68
CA PHE A 382 -9.35 9.47 -6.29
C PHE A 382 -8.07 9.59 -5.46
N ALA A 383 -7.17 10.51 -5.79
CA ALA A 383 -5.95 10.73 -4.99
C ALA A 383 -6.30 11.25 -3.59
N THR A 384 -7.30 12.13 -3.46
CA THR A 384 -7.77 12.62 -2.16
C THR A 384 -8.46 11.51 -1.37
N ALA A 385 -9.31 10.70 -2.00
CA ALA A 385 -9.93 9.55 -1.34
C ALA A 385 -8.88 8.55 -0.84
N HIS A 386 -7.84 8.27 -1.63
CA HIS A 386 -6.71 7.42 -1.25
C HIS A 386 -5.86 8.02 -0.11
N LEU A 387 -5.63 9.34 -0.14
CA LEU A 387 -4.96 10.04 0.97
C LEU A 387 -5.75 9.92 2.29
N ILE A 388 -7.07 9.79 2.22
CA ILE A 388 -7.90 9.65 3.41
C ILE A 388 -7.70 8.28 4.06
N ASP A 389 -7.87 7.17 3.32
CA ASP A 389 -7.97 5.83 3.93
C ASP A 389 -6.77 4.90 3.69
N SER A 390 -5.76 5.31 2.92
CA SER A 390 -4.54 4.51 2.70
C SER A 390 -3.81 4.06 3.97
N PRO A 391 -3.75 4.83 5.09
CA PRO A 391 -3.06 4.36 6.29
C PRO A 391 -3.71 3.09 6.86
N PHE A 392 -5.05 3.04 6.90
CA PHE A 392 -5.77 1.88 7.40
C PHE A 392 -5.77 0.73 6.38
N LEU A 393 -5.88 1.03 5.07
CA LEU A 393 -5.77 0.02 4.01
C LEU A 393 -4.44 -0.74 4.08
N TYR A 394 -3.32 -0.03 4.19
CA TYR A 394 -2.02 -0.68 4.22
C TYR A 394 -1.77 -1.35 5.57
N PHE A 395 -2.34 -0.82 6.65
CA PHE A 395 -2.33 -1.47 7.95
C PHE A 395 -3.03 -2.84 7.92
N THR A 396 -4.20 -2.95 7.28
CA THR A 396 -4.92 -4.23 7.19
C THR A 396 -4.15 -5.23 6.33
N ILE A 397 -3.59 -4.80 5.19
CA ILE A 397 -2.70 -5.64 4.36
C ILE A 397 -1.51 -6.17 5.18
N TYR A 398 -0.91 -5.31 6.00
CA TYR A 398 0.23 -5.67 6.82
C TYR A 398 -0.12 -6.72 7.89
N MET A 399 -1.30 -6.58 8.53
CA MET A 399 -1.77 -7.52 9.56
C MET A 399 -2.18 -8.88 8.96
N ASP A 400 -2.81 -8.89 7.79
CA ASP A 400 -3.16 -10.13 7.09
C ASP A 400 -1.93 -10.96 6.68
N LEU A 401 -0.78 -10.32 6.50
CA LEU A 401 0.51 -10.97 6.25
C LEU A 401 1.26 -11.39 7.54
N GLY A 402 0.61 -11.32 8.69
CA GLY A 402 1.11 -11.75 9.99
C GLY A 402 1.63 -13.18 10.02
N THR A 403 2.86 -13.37 10.52
CA THR A 403 3.43 -14.69 10.77
C THR A 403 3.29 -15.09 12.24
N LEU A 404 2.62 -16.19 12.52
CA LEU A 404 2.59 -16.81 13.86
C LEU A 404 3.61 -17.93 13.92
N ASN A 405 4.50 -17.88 14.92
CA ASN A 405 5.59 -18.85 15.10
C ASN A 405 6.42 -19.10 13.81
N GLY A 406 6.62 -18.04 13.02
CA GLY A 406 7.35 -18.06 11.76
C GLY A 406 6.60 -18.77 10.62
N SER A 407 5.27 -18.83 10.65
CA SER A 407 4.45 -19.39 9.56
C SER A 407 3.23 -18.52 9.27
N THR A 408 2.92 -18.33 7.98
CA THR A 408 1.65 -17.77 7.50
C THR A 408 0.72 -18.92 7.14
N ARG A 409 -0.53 -18.90 7.63
CA ARG A 409 -1.57 -19.85 7.19
C ARG A 409 -2.65 -19.07 6.47
N PHE A 410 -2.80 -19.32 5.17
CA PHE A 410 -3.84 -18.68 4.36
C PHE A 410 -5.07 -19.60 4.28
N VAL A 411 -6.20 -19.14 4.81
CA VAL A 411 -7.51 -19.74 4.56
C VAL A 411 -8.05 -19.21 3.21
N PRO A 412 -8.79 -19.99 2.40
CA PRO A 412 -9.28 -19.50 1.09
C PRO A 412 -10.06 -18.18 1.14
N SER A 413 -10.87 -17.95 2.19
CA SER A 413 -11.57 -16.68 2.41
C SER A 413 -10.60 -15.52 2.64
N GLN A 414 -9.54 -15.74 3.44
CA GLN A 414 -8.49 -14.75 3.67
C GLN A 414 -7.71 -14.45 2.38
N ILE A 415 -7.48 -15.44 1.52
CA ILE A 415 -6.83 -15.21 0.20
C ILE A 415 -7.67 -14.27 -0.65
N TYR A 416 -8.99 -14.47 -0.68
CA TYR A 416 -9.90 -13.59 -1.42
C TYR A 416 -9.88 -12.16 -0.86
N SER A 417 -10.06 -11.99 0.46
CA SER A 417 -10.03 -10.68 1.11
C SER A 417 -8.68 -9.98 0.91
N PHE A 418 -7.58 -10.71 1.05
CA PHE A 418 -6.24 -10.21 0.79
C PHE A 418 -6.07 -9.75 -0.66
N TRP A 419 -6.56 -10.54 -1.64
CA TRP A 419 -6.52 -10.16 -3.04
C TRP A 419 -7.31 -8.88 -3.30
N VAL A 420 -8.50 -8.74 -2.69
CA VAL A 420 -9.29 -7.50 -2.75
C VAL A 420 -8.50 -6.31 -2.18
N LEU A 421 -7.85 -6.46 -1.03
CA LEU A 421 -7.01 -5.41 -0.44
C LEU A 421 -5.81 -5.04 -1.33
N LEU A 422 -5.17 -6.02 -1.98
CA LEU A 422 -4.11 -5.74 -2.97
C LEU A 422 -4.64 -4.98 -4.19
N THR A 423 -5.88 -5.22 -4.61
CA THR A 423 -6.50 -4.42 -5.68
C THR A 423 -6.79 -2.99 -5.21
N CYS A 424 -7.18 -2.79 -3.95
CA CYS A 424 -7.27 -1.46 -3.36
C CYS A 424 -5.91 -0.76 -3.31
N HIS A 425 -4.82 -1.48 -3.03
CA HIS A 425 -3.47 -0.89 -2.98
C HIS A 425 -3.07 -0.23 -4.30
N MET A 426 -3.48 -0.80 -5.44
CA MET A 426 -3.27 -0.25 -6.79
C MET A 426 -3.86 1.16 -7.00
N ARG A 427 -4.73 1.63 -6.11
CA ARG A 427 -5.26 3.01 -6.15
C ARG A 427 -4.18 4.07 -5.94
N ASN A 428 -2.99 3.69 -5.46
CA ASN A 428 -1.83 4.57 -5.46
C ASN A 428 -1.39 5.01 -6.88
N VAL A 429 -1.88 4.38 -7.95
CA VAL A 429 -1.73 4.86 -9.33
C VAL A 429 -2.29 6.28 -9.51
N TRP A 430 -3.29 6.68 -8.72
CA TRP A 430 -3.85 8.04 -8.76
C TRP A 430 -2.89 9.07 -8.15
N VAL A 431 -2.16 8.69 -7.10
CA VAL A 431 -1.08 9.51 -6.53
C VAL A 431 0.05 9.66 -7.54
N LEU A 432 0.43 8.57 -8.23
CA LEU A 432 1.43 8.60 -9.30
C LEU A 432 0.97 9.47 -10.49
N SER A 433 -0.30 9.38 -10.87
CA SER A 433 -0.90 10.21 -11.92
C SER A 433 -0.88 11.69 -11.54
N LEU A 434 -1.21 12.02 -10.29
CA LEU A 434 -1.13 13.38 -9.77
C LEU A 434 0.32 13.92 -9.80
N ALA A 435 1.29 13.12 -9.35
CA ALA A 435 2.70 13.47 -9.36
C ALA A 435 3.22 13.70 -10.79
N THR A 436 2.92 12.80 -11.73
CA THR A 436 3.34 12.96 -13.13
C THR A 436 2.72 14.20 -13.79
N LYS A 437 1.45 14.53 -13.50
CA LYS A 437 0.85 15.80 -13.94
C LYS A 437 1.55 17.02 -13.34
N GLY A 438 1.89 16.98 -12.05
CA GLY A 438 2.63 18.04 -11.38
C GLY A 438 4.02 18.27 -12.00
N ILE A 439 4.75 17.20 -12.29
CA ILE A 439 6.04 17.26 -12.99
C ILE A 439 5.88 17.92 -14.36
N LEU A 440 4.85 17.55 -15.12
CA LEU A 440 4.62 18.13 -16.44
C LEU A 440 4.28 19.62 -16.37
N LEU A 441 3.47 20.05 -15.40
CA LEU A 441 3.22 21.48 -15.17
C LEU A 441 4.50 22.25 -14.79
N ALA A 442 5.41 21.61 -14.06
CA ALA A 442 6.66 22.24 -13.65
C ALA A 442 7.69 22.32 -14.79
N VAL A 443 7.81 21.27 -15.61
CA VAL A 443 8.84 21.12 -16.65
C VAL A 443 8.40 21.72 -18.00
N ASP A 444 7.14 21.59 -18.39
CA ASP A 444 6.64 22.02 -19.71
C ASP A 444 6.33 23.53 -19.76
N ARG A 445 7.34 24.36 -19.43
CA ARG A 445 7.24 25.83 -19.48
C ARG A 445 7.43 26.41 -20.89
N HIS A 446 7.91 25.60 -21.85
CA HIS A 446 8.17 26.06 -23.21
C HIS A 446 6.94 25.92 -24.13
N ARG A 447 6.76 26.90 -25.01
CA ARG A 447 5.63 27.00 -25.96
C ARG A 447 5.88 26.24 -27.27
N GLY A 448 6.43 25.03 -27.19
CA GLY A 448 6.59 24.15 -28.35
C GLY A 448 5.27 23.48 -28.76
N GLN A 449 5.23 22.88 -29.96
CA GLN A 449 4.10 22.05 -30.42
C GLN A 449 4.08 20.66 -29.73
N THR A 450 5.06 20.36 -28.90
CA THR A 450 5.27 19.06 -28.26
C THR A 450 4.97 19.10 -26.78
N ILE A 451 4.27 18.10 -26.27
CA ILE A 451 4.04 17.89 -24.84
C ILE A 451 4.80 16.64 -24.40
N LEU A 452 5.54 16.73 -23.29
CA LEU A 452 6.16 15.57 -22.66
C LEU A 452 5.07 14.67 -22.04
N GLY A 453 5.15 13.37 -22.27
CA GLY A 453 4.25 12.39 -21.67
C GLY A 453 4.96 11.07 -21.41
N PHE A 454 4.41 10.28 -20.50
CA PHE A 454 4.93 8.95 -20.14
C PHE A 454 4.11 7.84 -20.79
N ARG A 455 4.70 6.69 -21.10
CA ARG A 455 3.93 5.56 -21.67
C ARG A 455 2.73 5.22 -20.78
N GLY A 456 1.55 5.09 -21.38
CA GLY A 456 0.30 4.91 -20.61
C GLY A 456 0.31 3.70 -19.66
N TYR A 457 0.88 2.57 -20.09
CA TYR A 457 0.96 1.34 -19.28
C TYR A 457 2.00 1.42 -18.15
N LEU A 458 2.86 2.45 -18.13
CA LEU A 458 3.92 2.60 -17.15
C LEU A 458 3.35 2.86 -15.76
N LEU A 459 2.33 3.73 -15.64
CA LEU A 459 1.76 4.08 -14.33
C LEU A 459 1.14 2.86 -13.63
N PRO A 460 0.27 2.07 -14.29
CA PRO A 460 -0.24 0.84 -13.68
C PRO A 460 0.84 -0.19 -13.40
N CYS A 461 1.88 -0.30 -14.23
CA CYS A 461 2.98 -1.24 -14.00
C CYS A 461 3.81 -0.87 -12.76
N VAL A 462 4.13 0.42 -12.58
CA VAL A 462 4.85 0.93 -11.40
C VAL A 462 4.02 0.73 -10.13
N SER A 463 2.72 1.02 -10.19
CA SER A 463 1.76 0.76 -9.11
C SER A 463 1.64 -0.74 -8.77
N PHE A 464 1.71 -1.62 -9.78
CA PHE A 464 1.70 -3.06 -9.57
C PHE A 464 2.96 -3.55 -8.87
N LEU A 465 4.12 -3.06 -9.29
CA LEU A 465 5.38 -3.42 -8.65
C LEU A 465 5.47 -2.89 -7.21
N SER A 466 4.81 -1.77 -6.88
CA SER A 466 4.84 -1.25 -5.51
C SER A 466 4.14 -2.17 -4.51
N VAL A 467 3.23 -3.05 -4.94
CA VAL A 467 2.62 -4.09 -4.09
C VAL A 467 3.66 -5.03 -3.47
N LEU A 468 4.78 -5.29 -4.17
CA LEU A 468 5.82 -6.20 -3.66
C LEU A 468 6.46 -5.70 -2.36
N PHE A 469 6.48 -4.38 -2.13
CA PHE A 469 7.08 -3.80 -0.93
C PHE A 469 6.28 -4.11 0.34
N GLU A 470 4.98 -4.40 0.22
CA GLU A 470 4.12 -4.80 1.32
C GLU A 470 4.34 -6.26 1.77
N THR A 471 5.05 -7.05 0.96
CA THR A 471 5.29 -8.46 1.28
C THR A 471 6.21 -8.61 2.50
N ARG A 472 5.78 -9.42 3.46
CA ARG A 472 6.55 -9.75 4.66
C ARG A 472 7.47 -10.93 4.39
N LEU A 473 8.74 -10.77 4.75
CA LEU A 473 9.75 -11.80 4.59
C LEU A 473 10.31 -12.16 5.97
N ILE A 474 10.14 -13.42 6.36
CA ILE A 474 10.67 -13.98 7.61
C ILE A 474 12.18 -13.75 7.72
N ALA A 475 12.90 -13.82 6.58
CA ALA A 475 14.35 -13.59 6.51
C ALA A 475 14.76 -12.15 6.85
N LEU A 476 13.86 -11.17 6.69
CA LEU A 476 14.10 -9.77 7.03
C LEU A 476 13.75 -9.43 8.48
N ARG A 477 13.12 -10.38 9.21
CA ARG A 477 12.65 -10.13 10.58
C ARG A 477 13.81 -9.71 11.48
N ASN A 478 13.72 -8.50 12.03
CA ASN A 478 14.71 -7.98 12.97
C ASN A 478 14.01 -7.30 14.14
N THR A 479 14.22 -7.86 15.33
CA THR A 479 13.73 -7.36 16.62
C THR A 479 14.86 -7.03 17.59
N HIS A 480 16.00 -6.56 17.07
CA HIS A 480 17.16 -6.19 17.87
C HIS A 480 16.86 -5.05 18.84
N ILE A 481 17.28 -5.19 20.09
CA ILE A 481 17.11 -4.19 21.14
C ILE A 481 18.17 -3.10 20.96
N VAL A 482 17.74 -1.87 20.75
CA VAL A 482 18.63 -0.71 20.56
C VAL A 482 18.97 -0.06 21.89
N GLY A 483 18.00 0.01 22.81
CA GLY A 483 18.20 0.61 24.12
C GLY A 483 17.22 0.09 25.17
N ILE A 484 17.70 -0.01 26.40
CA ILE A 484 16.92 -0.42 27.58
C ILE A 484 17.06 0.68 28.62
N MET A 485 15.93 1.15 29.15
CA MET A 485 15.89 2.12 30.24
C MET A 485 15.09 1.54 31.40
N PRO A 486 15.60 1.57 32.65
CA PRO A 486 14.81 1.18 33.80
C PRO A 486 13.62 2.13 33.96
N SER A 487 12.47 1.59 34.36
CA SER A 487 11.26 2.35 34.65
C SER A 487 10.75 2.01 36.04
N HIS A 488 10.14 2.98 36.71
CA HIS A 488 9.43 2.70 37.94
C HIS A 488 8.20 1.80 37.63
N PRO A 489 7.95 0.73 38.40
CA PRO A 489 6.75 -0.09 38.26
C PRO A 489 5.54 0.65 38.84
N SER A 490 4.96 1.56 38.06
CA SER A 490 3.76 2.32 38.41
C SER A 490 2.62 1.93 37.48
N ARG A 491 1.49 1.48 38.06
CA ARG A 491 0.29 1.07 37.30
C ARG A 491 -0.26 2.23 36.47
N THR A 492 -0.32 3.43 37.05
CA THR A 492 -0.81 4.63 36.36
C THR A 492 0.07 4.99 35.18
N THR A 493 1.39 4.94 35.35
CA THR A 493 2.35 5.24 34.27
C THR A 493 2.26 4.19 33.15
N PHE A 494 2.08 2.92 33.51
CA PHE A 494 1.94 1.83 32.55
C PHE A 494 0.65 1.99 31.73
N PHE A 495 -0.47 2.25 32.39
CA PHE A 495 -1.76 2.52 31.73
C PHE A 495 -1.70 3.73 30.78
N LEU A 496 -1.05 4.82 31.21
CA LEU A 496 -0.86 5.99 30.34
C LEU A 496 -0.02 5.66 29.09
N ARG A 497 1.04 4.85 29.24
CA ARG A 497 1.89 4.42 28.11
C ARG A 497 1.19 3.43 27.20
N GLU A 498 0.24 2.67 27.72
CA GLU A 498 -0.57 1.80 26.88
C GLU A 498 -1.48 2.61 25.98
N LEU A 499 -2.09 3.68 26.50
CA LEU A 499 -3.01 4.53 25.74
C LEU A 499 -2.35 5.59 24.85
N HIS A 500 -1.07 5.90 25.09
CA HIS A 500 -0.34 6.97 24.41
C HIS A 500 1.03 6.52 23.93
N THR A 501 1.50 7.15 22.85
CA THR A 501 2.84 6.95 22.33
C THR A 501 3.64 8.24 22.44
N ILE A 502 4.97 8.13 22.39
CA ILE A 502 5.82 9.31 22.29
C ILE A 502 5.66 9.97 20.91
N PRO A 503 5.79 11.30 20.78
CA PRO A 503 5.55 11.99 19.50
C PRO A 503 6.42 11.50 18.34
N SER A 504 7.61 10.96 18.63
CA SER A 504 8.54 10.43 17.63
C SER A 504 8.28 8.97 17.26
N ASN A 505 7.33 8.27 17.90
CA ASN A 505 7.03 6.87 17.61
C ASN A 505 5.84 6.79 16.65
N PHE A 506 6.16 6.84 15.35
CA PHE A 506 5.19 6.71 14.27
C PHE A 506 5.76 5.82 13.17
N LYS A 507 4.87 5.13 12.45
CA LYS A 507 5.22 4.38 11.23
C LYS A 507 4.92 5.25 10.03
N PHE A 508 5.93 5.41 9.19
CA PHE A 508 5.83 6.11 7.92
C PHE A 508 5.07 5.23 6.92
N TRP A 509 3.75 5.43 6.86
CA TRP A 509 2.83 4.54 6.15
C TRP A 509 1.92 5.31 5.17
N GLY A 510 0.84 4.70 4.68
CA GLY A 510 -0.12 5.33 3.77
C GLY A 510 0.55 5.96 2.55
N VAL A 511 0.19 7.21 2.23
CA VAL A 511 0.75 7.94 1.07
C VAL A 511 2.26 8.19 1.22
N TYR A 512 2.80 8.25 2.43
CA TYR A 512 4.26 8.34 2.58
C TYR A 512 4.94 7.06 2.07
N SER A 513 4.39 5.89 2.42
CA SER A 513 4.84 4.61 1.89
C SER A 513 4.69 4.57 0.37
N ASP A 514 3.58 5.08 -0.17
CA ASP A 514 3.39 5.18 -1.62
C ASP A 514 4.46 6.01 -2.31
N LEU A 515 4.77 7.21 -1.80
CA LEU A 515 5.80 8.06 -2.42
C LEU A 515 7.14 7.33 -2.49
N LYS A 516 7.53 6.64 -1.41
CA LYS A 516 8.75 5.84 -1.37
C LYS A 516 8.68 4.66 -2.35
N ASN A 517 7.65 3.83 -2.25
CA ASN A 517 7.54 2.57 -2.99
C ASN A 517 7.30 2.81 -4.48
N LEU A 518 6.48 3.80 -4.85
CA LEU A 518 6.31 4.22 -6.25
C LEU A 518 7.59 4.78 -6.83
N PHE A 519 8.38 5.55 -6.07
CA PHE A 519 9.66 6.06 -6.53
C PHE A 519 10.66 4.92 -6.79
N ILE A 520 10.80 3.98 -5.85
CA ILE A 520 11.70 2.83 -6.02
C ILE A 520 11.23 1.96 -7.19
N SER A 521 9.93 1.65 -7.28
CA SER A 521 9.34 0.95 -8.42
C SER A 521 9.59 1.67 -9.75
N TRP A 522 9.46 3.00 -9.78
CA TRP A 522 9.73 3.81 -10.96
C TRP A 522 11.20 3.70 -11.39
N CYS A 523 12.14 3.82 -10.44
CA CYS A 523 13.57 3.62 -10.70
C CYS A 523 13.87 2.22 -11.23
N ALA A 524 13.28 1.18 -10.64
CA ALA A 524 13.45 -0.20 -11.10
C ALA A 524 12.95 -0.38 -12.54
N VAL A 525 11.75 0.12 -12.86
CA VAL A 525 11.23 0.08 -14.23
C VAL A 525 12.10 0.90 -15.18
N TYR A 526 12.60 2.05 -14.75
CA TYR A 526 13.50 2.87 -15.56
C TYR A 526 14.80 2.14 -15.89
N LEU A 527 15.44 1.49 -14.91
CA LEU A 527 16.67 0.73 -15.14
C LEU A 527 16.45 -0.48 -16.05
N VAL A 528 15.38 -1.24 -15.82
CA VAL A 528 15.08 -2.45 -16.60
C VAL A 528 14.60 -2.09 -18.02
N VAL A 529 13.60 -1.24 -18.14
CA VAL A 529 12.97 -0.95 -19.43
C VAL A 529 13.76 0.10 -20.22
N GLY A 530 14.22 1.15 -19.55
CA GLY A 530 15.02 2.21 -20.17
C GLY A 530 16.46 1.80 -20.42
N GLY A 531 17.12 1.21 -19.41
CA GLY A 531 18.51 0.78 -19.50
C GLY A 531 18.67 -0.53 -20.27
N LEU A 532 18.16 -1.65 -19.74
CA LEU A 532 18.42 -2.98 -20.30
C LEU A 532 17.68 -3.25 -21.62
N LEU A 533 16.42 -2.81 -21.74
CA LEU A 533 15.61 -3.01 -22.95
C LEU A 533 15.74 -1.86 -23.97
N GLY A 534 16.46 -0.78 -23.63
CA GLY A 534 16.66 0.38 -24.48
C GLY A 534 15.36 1.08 -24.90
N GLN A 535 14.27 0.93 -24.14
CA GLN A 535 12.97 1.50 -24.48
C GLN A 535 12.80 2.87 -23.82
N PRO A 536 12.65 3.97 -24.58
CA PRO A 536 12.31 5.25 -23.97
C PRO A 536 10.98 5.16 -23.23
N LEU A 537 10.94 5.72 -22.02
CA LEU A 537 9.78 5.73 -21.13
C LEU A 537 8.99 7.04 -21.19
N SER A 538 9.67 8.12 -21.54
CA SER A 538 9.09 9.44 -21.81
C SER A 538 9.20 9.78 -23.30
N PHE A 539 8.18 10.48 -23.80
CA PHE A 539 8.07 10.87 -25.20
C PHE A 539 7.53 12.28 -25.30
N GLN A 540 8.02 13.01 -26.30
CA GLN A 540 7.39 14.23 -26.74
C GLN A 540 6.33 13.89 -27.78
N THR A 541 5.07 14.19 -27.47
CA THR A 541 3.94 14.01 -28.39
C THR A 541 3.64 15.35 -29.04
N THR A 542 3.67 15.42 -30.37
CA THR A 542 3.20 16.60 -31.10
C THR A 542 1.68 16.68 -30.99
N VAL A 543 1.15 17.83 -30.56
CA VAL A 543 -0.28 18.07 -30.38
C VAL A 543 -0.76 19.25 -31.26
N PRO A 544 -2.03 19.29 -31.65
CA PRO A 544 -2.63 20.43 -32.36
C PRO A 544 -2.46 21.75 -31.61
N TYR A 545 -2.39 22.87 -32.34
CA TYR A 545 -2.25 24.20 -31.72
C TYR A 545 -3.53 24.62 -30.99
N SER A 546 -4.69 24.22 -31.50
CA SER A 546 -5.98 24.30 -30.80
C SER A 546 -5.95 23.67 -29.41
N VAL A 547 -5.38 22.46 -29.27
CA VAL A 547 -5.21 21.78 -27.98
C VAL A 547 -4.27 22.56 -27.06
N LEU A 548 -3.16 23.07 -27.60
CA LEU A 548 -2.19 23.85 -26.81
C LEU A 548 -2.72 25.20 -26.34
N ARG A 549 -3.62 25.80 -27.11
CA ARG A 549 -4.17 27.15 -26.86
C ARG A 549 -5.43 27.10 -25.98
N PHE A 550 -6.31 26.14 -26.23
CA PHE A 550 -7.64 26.09 -25.61
C PHE A 550 -7.81 24.93 -24.63
N GLY A 551 -6.97 23.89 -24.71
CA GLY A 551 -7.05 22.70 -23.85
C GLY A 551 -6.03 22.70 -22.73
N SER A 552 -6.26 21.85 -21.72
CA SER A 552 -5.27 21.57 -20.69
C SER A 552 -4.12 20.72 -21.23
N ARG A 553 -2.89 21.24 -21.22
CA ARG A 553 -1.67 20.51 -21.66
C ARG A 553 -1.47 19.19 -20.93
N SER A 554 -1.69 19.19 -19.61
CA SER A 554 -1.56 18.01 -18.75
C SER A 554 -2.60 16.91 -19.01
N MET A 555 -3.58 17.14 -19.89
CA MET A 555 -4.51 16.10 -20.34
C MET A 555 -3.79 14.96 -21.05
N PHE A 556 -2.68 15.27 -21.72
CA PHE A 556 -1.83 14.30 -22.41
C PHE A 556 -0.61 13.90 -21.57
N SER A 557 -0.77 13.87 -20.24
CA SER A 557 0.29 13.44 -19.33
C SER A 557 0.74 12.00 -19.57
N THR A 558 -0.16 11.18 -20.09
CA THR A 558 0.16 9.90 -20.69
C THR A 558 0.35 10.09 -22.20
N SER A 559 1.47 9.57 -22.72
CA SER A 559 1.87 9.73 -24.12
C SER A 559 0.85 9.09 -25.06
N TRP A 560 0.54 9.78 -26.16
CA TRP A 560 -0.34 9.25 -27.20
C TRP A 560 0.23 8.01 -27.91
N HIS A 561 1.56 7.92 -27.98
CA HIS A 561 2.29 6.82 -28.62
C HIS A 561 2.55 5.62 -27.69
N ALA A 562 1.62 5.32 -26.78
CA ALA A 562 1.82 4.31 -25.72
C ALA A 562 2.21 2.89 -26.21
N VAL A 563 2.06 2.56 -27.50
CA VAL A 563 2.31 1.22 -28.07
C VAL A 563 3.24 1.25 -29.31
N ALA A 564 3.73 2.41 -29.75
CA ALA A 564 4.52 2.51 -30.99
C ALA A 564 5.98 2.07 -30.79
N ARG A 565 6.52 1.24 -31.71
CA ARG A 565 7.96 0.92 -31.76
C ARG A 565 8.77 2.13 -32.24
N TYR A 566 10.01 2.20 -31.77
CA TYR A 566 11.04 3.26 -31.92
C TYR A 566 11.38 3.70 -33.38
N GLY A 567 10.68 3.23 -34.41
CA GLY A 567 10.96 3.59 -35.82
C GLY A 567 10.34 4.91 -36.32
N SER A 568 9.45 5.55 -35.55
CA SER A 568 8.69 6.73 -36.00
C SER A 568 9.35 8.08 -35.65
N LEU A 569 10.62 8.10 -35.23
CA LEU A 569 11.34 9.31 -34.80
C LEU A 569 11.61 10.34 -35.93
N TYR A 570 11.15 10.08 -37.16
CA TYR A 570 11.39 10.94 -38.32
C TYR A 570 10.37 12.08 -38.55
N HIS A 571 9.63 12.51 -37.52
CA HIS A 571 8.67 13.63 -37.66
C HIS A 571 8.92 14.82 -36.71
N SER A 572 10.13 14.96 -36.15
CA SER A 572 10.50 16.15 -35.36
C SER A 572 10.78 17.41 -36.17
N ARG A 573 10.79 17.34 -37.52
CA ARG A 573 10.79 18.55 -38.36
C ARG A 573 9.36 19.05 -38.54
N VAL A 574 9.13 20.29 -38.11
CA VAL A 574 7.96 21.10 -38.44
C VAL A 574 7.91 21.21 -39.97
N GLN A 575 6.98 20.49 -40.59
CA GLN A 575 6.73 20.58 -42.03
C GLN A 575 5.75 21.72 -42.28
N SER A 576 5.96 22.48 -43.35
CA SER A 576 5.07 23.58 -43.72
C SER A 576 3.63 23.11 -43.92
N HIS A 577 2.67 24.01 -43.74
CA HIS A 577 1.22 23.78 -43.73
C HIS A 577 0.69 22.97 -44.94
N GLY A 578 1.42 22.91 -46.06
CA GLY A 578 1.08 22.09 -47.22
C GLY A 578 1.44 20.59 -47.13
N ARG A 579 2.14 20.13 -46.08
CA ARG A 579 2.67 18.75 -45.98
C ARG A 579 2.50 18.10 -44.59
N VAL A 580 1.38 18.32 -43.91
CA VAL A 580 1.06 17.45 -42.75
C VAL A 580 0.74 16.06 -43.29
N SER A 581 1.53 15.04 -42.93
CA SER A 581 1.26 13.66 -43.36
C SER A 581 -0.17 13.24 -42.97
N ALA A 582 -0.84 12.45 -43.82
CA ALA A 582 -2.20 11.96 -43.56
C ALA A 582 -2.31 11.30 -42.16
N ALA A 583 -1.28 10.54 -41.77
CA ALA A 583 -1.14 9.97 -40.44
C ALA A 583 -1.22 10.99 -39.29
N ARG A 584 -0.60 12.16 -39.44
CA ARG A 584 -0.61 13.22 -38.44
C ARG A 584 -1.95 13.96 -38.39
N GLN A 585 -2.63 14.12 -39.52
CA GLN A 585 -4.00 14.68 -39.55
C GLN A 585 -4.99 13.76 -38.83
N SER A 586 -4.93 12.46 -39.11
CA SER A 586 -5.73 11.44 -38.43
C SER A 586 -5.42 11.36 -36.92
N GLN A 587 -4.16 11.56 -36.52
CA GLN A 587 -3.80 11.63 -35.10
C GLN A 587 -4.38 12.88 -34.42
N ASN A 588 -4.28 14.04 -35.06
CA ASN A 588 -4.86 15.28 -34.58
C ASN A 588 -6.39 15.17 -34.43
N ALA A 589 -7.06 14.51 -35.37
CA ALA A 589 -8.48 14.24 -35.30
C ALA A 589 -8.86 13.42 -34.05
N LEU A 590 -8.13 12.34 -33.77
CA LEU A 590 -8.38 11.54 -32.56
C LEU A 590 -8.08 12.31 -31.26
N LEU A 591 -7.02 13.13 -31.25
CA LEU A 591 -6.71 14.03 -30.13
C LEU A 591 -7.90 14.96 -29.89
N HIS A 592 -8.42 15.59 -30.95
CA HIS A 592 -9.58 16.47 -30.92
C HIS A 592 -10.84 15.84 -30.38
N ILE A 593 -11.18 14.66 -30.88
CA ILE A 593 -12.29 13.88 -30.33
C ILE A 593 -12.08 13.66 -28.83
N THR A 594 -10.86 13.34 -28.38
CA THR A 594 -10.58 13.02 -26.97
C THR A 594 -10.74 14.21 -26.03
N TRP A 595 -10.19 15.38 -26.36
CA TRP A 595 -10.26 16.55 -25.45
C TRP A 595 -11.57 17.31 -25.53
N MET A 596 -12.21 17.36 -26.71
CA MET A 596 -13.51 18.03 -26.87
C MET A 596 -14.67 17.20 -26.30
N THR A 597 -14.51 15.89 -26.11
CA THR A 597 -15.52 15.03 -25.47
C THR A 597 -15.33 14.90 -23.96
N ASP A 598 -14.26 15.46 -23.38
CA ASP A 598 -14.08 15.52 -21.94
C ASP A 598 -15.13 16.49 -21.33
N PRO A 599 -15.96 16.05 -20.37
CA PRO A 599 -17.05 16.87 -19.87
C PRO A 599 -16.62 18.22 -19.29
N LEU A 600 -15.46 18.26 -18.61
CA LEU A 600 -15.00 19.50 -17.98
C LEU A 600 -14.39 20.44 -19.01
N GLN A 601 -13.58 19.92 -19.94
CA GLN A 601 -13.04 20.72 -21.04
C GLN A 601 -14.16 21.23 -21.95
N TYR A 602 -15.18 20.41 -22.23
CA TYR A 602 -16.32 20.81 -23.05
C TYR A 602 -17.10 21.96 -22.41
N LEU A 603 -17.38 21.89 -21.10
CA LEU A 603 -18.00 23.00 -20.37
C LEU A 603 -17.12 24.26 -20.39
N LEU A 604 -15.79 24.10 -20.24
CA LEU A 604 -14.85 25.21 -20.35
C LEU A 604 -14.87 25.84 -21.75
N LEU A 605 -14.98 25.05 -22.82
CA LEU A 605 -15.10 25.54 -24.19
C LEU A 605 -16.42 26.29 -24.42
N LEU A 606 -17.53 25.79 -23.87
CA LEU A 606 -18.81 26.48 -23.90
C LEU A 606 -18.77 27.81 -23.15
N TRP A 607 -18.00 27.88 -22.06
CA TRP A 607 -17.85 29.10 -21.28
C TRP A 607 -16.93 30.11 -21.96
N THR A 608 -15.77 29.66 -22.43
CA THR A 608 -14.72 30.54 -22.99
C THR A 608 -14.97 30.93 -24.44
N GLN A 609 -15.80 30.19 -25.18
CA GLN A 609 -16.16 30.43 -26.58
C GLN A 609 -14.94 30.82 -27.44
N PRO A 610 -13.92 29.95 -27.57
CA PRO A 610 -12.68 30.31 -28.22
C PRO A 610 -12.87 30.61 -29.70
N VAL A 611 -12.18 31.65 -30.18
CA VAL A 611 -12.19 32.08 -31.58
C VAL A 611 -11.11 31.32 -32.36
N VAL A 612 -11.47 30.82 -33.54
CA VAL A 612 -10.55 30.24 -34.53
C VAL A 612 -10.54 31.08 -35.80
N PHE A 613 -9.41 31.09 -36.49
CA PHE A 613 -9.19 31.88 -37.69
C PHE A 613 -9.44 31.03 -38.94
N VAL A 614 -10.15 31.61 -39.90
CA VAL A 614 -10.53 30.97 -41.16
C VAL A 614 -9.54 31.40 -42.23
N TYR A 615 -8.80 30.44 -42.79
CA TYR A 615 -7.84 30.66 -43.86
C TYR A 615 -8.30 30.00 -45.16
N ARG A 616 -8.09 30.66 -46.28
CA ARG A 616 -8.28 30.14 -47.63
C ARG A 616 -6.93 29.89 -48.25
N VAL A 617 -6.72 28.67 -48.75
CA VAL A 617 -5.49 28.28 -49.44
C VAL A 617 -5.57 28.76 -50.89
N ALA A 618 -4.73 29.73 -51.27
CA ALA A 618 -4.78 30.41 -52.57
C ALA A 618 -4.83 29.48 -53.81
N PRO A 619 -4.04 28.38 -53.92
CA PRO A 619 -4.08 27.51 -55.09
C PRO A 619 -5.27 26.52 -55.17
N SER A 620 -5.90 26.18 -54.04
CA SER A 620 -6.97 25.15 -54.00
C SER A 620 -8.34 25.72 -53.62
N ASN A 621 -8.40 26.99 -53.20
CA ASN A 621 -9.56 27.64 -52.62
C ASN A 621 -10.17 26.88 -51.41
N HIS A 622 -9.39 25.98 -50.80
CA HIS A 622 -9.83 25.17 -49.68
C HIS A 622 -9.80 25.99 -48.38
N ILE A 623 -10.83 25.85 -47.55
CA ILE A 623 -10.95 26.54 -46.26
C ILE A 623 -10.32 25.70 -45.16
N ILE A 624 -9.47 26.31 -44.34
CA ILE A 624 -8.80 25.68 -43.19
C ILE A 624 -9.07 26.51 -41.94
N TYR A 625 -9.43 25.85 -40.85
CA TYR A 625 -9.61 26.47 -39.54
C TYR A 625 -8.36 26.27 -38.69
N HIS A 626 -7.81 27.35 -38.15
CA HIS A 626 -6.57 27.30 -37.37
C HIS A 626 -6.67 28.14 -36.09
N ALA A 627 -6.11 27.65 -34.99
CA ALA A 627 -6.20 28.30 -33.67
C ALA A 627 -5.30 29.55 -33.53
N LEU A 628 -4.31 29.71 -34.41
CA LEU A 628 -3.37 30.83 -34.39
C LEU A 628 -3.74 31.93 -35.41
N PRO A 629 -3.60 33.22 -35.04
CA PRO A 629 -3.71 34.34 -35.96
C PRO A 629 -2.54 34.39 -36.93
N ARG A 630 -2.73 35.07 -38.07
CA ARG A 630 -1.76 35.13 -39.18
C ARG A 630 -0.38 35.59 -38.72
N ARG A 631 -0.32 36.55 -37.81
CA ARG A 631 0.93 37.07 -37.24
C ARG A 631 1.71 36.03 -36.45
N GLU A 632 1.04 35.16 -35.70
CA GLU A 632 1.68 34.06 -34.96
C GLU A 632 2.08 32.93 -35.92
N LEU A 633 1.26 32.67 -36.96
CA LEU A 633 1.55 31.68 -37.98
C LEU A 633 2.85 32.03 -38.75
N HIS A 634 3.00 33.30 -39.19
CA HIS A 634 4.21 33.80 -39.85
C HIS A 634 5.46 33.72 -38.98
N ARG A 635 5.32 33.76 -37.64
CA ARG A 635 6.47 33.60 -36.72
C ARG A 635 6.91 32.14 -36.58
N LEU A 636 6.02 31.20 -36.90
CA LEU A 636 6.25 29.77 -36.73
C LEU A 636 6.59 29.08 -38.05
N HIS A 637 6.13 29.62 -39.19
CA HIS A 637 6.29 29.04 -40.51
C HIS A 637 6.60 30.13 -41.55
N ASP A 638 7.60 29.89 -42.39
CA ASP A 638 7.97 30.80 -43.48
C ASP A 638 7.01 30.70 -44.68
N ASP A 639 6.26 29.61 -44.81
CA ASP A 639 5.43 29.23 -45.96
C ASP A 639 3.94 29.61 -45.77
N VAL A 640 3.68 30.80 -45.22
CA VAL A 640 2.32 31.29 -44.88
C VAL A 640 1.77 32.24 -45.96
N GLU A 641 2.58 32.58 -46.96
CA GLU A 641 2.19 33.51 -48.03
C GLU A 641 1.01 33.01 -48.89
N HIS A 642 0.77 31.69 -48.90
CA HIS A 642 -0.33 31.06 -49.63
C HIS A 642 -1.66 31.00 -48.85
N LEU A 643 -1.72 31.57 -47.64
CA LEU A 643 -2.90 31.55 -46.77
C LEU A 643 -3.53 32.94 -46.65
N ASP A 644 -4.73 33.09 -47.21
CA ASP A 644 -5.55 34.30 -47.08
C ASP A 644 -6.48 34.18 -45.87
N CYS A 645 -6.34 35.08 -44.91
CA CYS A 645 -7.23 35.12 -43.74
C CYS A 645 -8.60 35.69 -44.17
N VAL A 646 -9.62 34.82 -44.22
CA VAL A 646 -10.99 35.16 -44.66
C VAL A 646 -11.82 35.72 -43.53
N GLY A 647 -11.60 35.26 -42.30
CA GLY A 647 -12.42 35.68 -41.15
C GLY A 647 -12.08 34.98 -39.84
N GLN A 648 -12.98 35.14 -38.87
CA GLN A 648 -12.89 34.55 -37.54
C GLN A 648 -14.24 33.93 -37.21
N GLU A 649 -14.22 32.73 -36.63
CA GLU A 649 -15.41 31.99 -36.23
C GLU A 649 -15.25 31.46 -34.80
N LEU A 650 -16.36 31.23 -34.10
CA LEU A 650 -16.31 30.57 -32.79
C LEU A 650 -16.15 29.07 -32.98
N LEU A 651 -15.18 28.45 -32.30
CA LEU A 651 -14.93 27.00 -32.38
C LEU A 651 -16.20 26.17 -32.12
N MET A 652 -17.03 26.62 -31.18
CA MET A 652 -18.27 25.95 -30.79
C MET A 652 -19.44 26.20 -31.76
N LYS A 653 -19.30 27.09 -32.74
CA LYS A 653 -20.27 27.28 -33.84
C LYS A 653 -19.97 26.41 -35.05
N LEU A 654 -18.72 25.97 -35.22
CA LEU A 654 -18.33 25.09 -36.33
C LEU A 654 -19.06 23.73 -36.24
N PRO A 655 -19.38 23.07 -37.37
CA PRO A 655 -19.80 21.68 -37.39
C PRO A 655 -18.77 20.76 -36.70
N TRP A 656 -19.23 19.66 -36.08
CA TRP A 656 -18.35 18.72 -35.34
C TRP A 656 -17.15 18.24 -36.18
N GLN A 657 -17.38 17.95 -37.47
CA GLN A 657 -16.33 17.55 -38.40
C GLN A 657 -15.26 18.62 -38.56
N GLU A 658 -15.65 19.88 -38.73
CA GLU A 658 -14.71 21.00 -38.89
C GLU A 658 -13.93 21.29 -37.59
N ARG A 659 -14.54 21.05 -36.43
CA ARG A 659 -13.83 21.13 -35.14
C ARG A 659 -12.74 20.07 -35.03
N ILE A 660 -13.02 18.84 -35.44
CA ILE A 660 -12.08 17.73 -35.38
C ILE A 660 -10.85 17.98 -36.26
N TYR A 661 -11.02 18.65 -37.40
CA TYR A 661 -9.93 18.94 -38.33
C TYR A 661 -9.33 20.35 -38.20
N CYS A 662 -9.73 21.11 -37.18
CA CYS A 662 -9.08 22.37 -36.84
C CYS A 662 -7.60 22.13 -36.50
N GLN A 663 -6.71 23.08 -36.82
CA GLN A 663 -5.26 22.95 -36.63
C GLN A 663 -4.71 23.81 -35.48
#